data_AF-A0A7X3QFC9-F1
#
_entry.id   AF-A0A7X3QFC9-F1
#
_cell.length_a   1.000
_cell.length_b   1.000
_cell.length_c   1.000
_cell.angle_alpha   90.00
_cell.angle_beta   90.00
_cell.angle_gamma   90.00
#
_symmetry.space_group_name_H-M   'P 1'
#
loop_
_entity.id
_entity.type
_entity.pdbx_description
1 polymer ?
#
loop_
_entity_poly.entity_id
_entity_poly.type
_entity_poly.pdbx_seq_one_letter_code
_entity_poly.pdbx_strand_id
1 'polypeptide(L)'
;RRAACARDDPEAARLPALERDLRDLGHLREFALPVIERLAAFPDEAPWGDWLDALEALASMTLRQPDHVLAVLGELRPMARVGPVALAEVRDVLGGRLSELPSFAPTQRYGRVFVGRPEQARGRQFDVVFVPGLAERIFPQKHRQDPLLLDAARRSLNAGAAGYPGLPTRDDRVGRERLLLQIAAGAALRRLYLSYPRLSVADSRPRVPSFYALDVERALTGKVPDYRDFERAAGGRASARLDWPAPRNPDDAVDAAEHDLAVLGPLLRREVDGDVTGRARYLLELNPGLRRSLVARWARWKRPWSRYDGLHGLQPESIAALAPYRLSSKPYSVSALQRFAVCPYQFLLAAIYRLEPRPDLQPLERIDPLTRGSLFHEVQAELLRELWQRRAVPITHDNLDGTEAALDGVVDRVAARYREALAPAIDRVWSDEIEALRIDLKGWLQNLAEEGADWMPTHAEFGFGFRGGDGRDEKSVPQPVTLDGRWLLHGVVDLIETETDDAEAGALRVTDHKTGRNRHPDRIVVGGGEVLQPVLYAMAVERALGRPVAESRLFFCTVGGDFSTRPVSLGDDERRRGIEVLEIVDRAIEAGSLLPAPREGACSWCDFKAVCGPAEEIRSGRKDPVPLADLHVLRRMP
;
A
#
# COMPACT_ATOMS: atom_id res chain seq x y z
N ARG A 1 3.59 -21.78 -6.98
CA ARG A 1 3.13 -21.32 -5.63
C ARG A 1 1.98 -22.15 -5.07
N ARG A 2 0.77 -22.17 -5.66
CA ARG A 2 -0.36 -23.04 -5.19
C ARG A 2 0.03 -24.51 -5.08
N ALA A 3 0.65 -25.08 -6.12
CA ALA A 3 1.05 -26.49 -6.12
C ALA A 3 2.07 -26.81 -5.01
N ALA A 4 3.05 -25.94 -4.76
CA ALA A 4 4.00 -26.09 -3.65
C ALA A 4 3.28 -26.02 -2.30
N CYS A 5 2.43 -25.01 -2.09
CA CYS A 5 1.64 -24.87 -0.86
C CYS A 5 0.74 -26.09 -0.60
N ALA A 6 0.12 -26.65 -1.63
CA ALA A 6 -0.73 -27.84 -1.53
C ALA A 6 0.06 -29.12 -1.25
N ARG A 7 1.32 -29.19 -1.71
CA ARG A 7 2.23 -30.31 -1.41
C ARG A 7 2.77 -30.26 0.01
N ASP A 8 3.04 -29.06 0.52
CA ASP A 8 3.66 -28.84 1.83
C ASP A 8 2.62 -28.89 2.97
N ASP A 9 1.44 -28.29 2.79
CA ASP A 9 0.36 -28.28 3.78
C ASP A 9 -1.01 -28.19 3.06
N PRO A 10 -1.67 -29.34 2.79
CA PRO A 10 -2.96 -29.40 2.10
C PRO A 10 -4.11 -28.68 2.83
N GLU A 11 -3.99 -28.43 4.13
CA GLU A 11 -4.98 -27.72 4.94
C GLU A 11 -4.59 -26.26 5.19
N ALA A 12 -3.52 -25.77 4.56
CA ALA A 12 -3.05 -24.41 4.74
C ALA A 12 -4.16 -23.39 4.42
N ALA A 13 -4.47 -22.52 5.38
CA ALA A 13 -5.42 -21.41 5.21
C ALA A 13 -5.07 -20.47 4.03
N ARG A 14 -3.83 -20.52 3.52
CA ARG A 14 -3.38 -19.79 2.32
C ARG A 14 -3.90 -20.38 1.02
N LEU A 15 -4.26 -21.67 0.97
CA LEU A 15 -4.75 -22.32 -0.26
C LEU A 15 -6.06 -21.69 -0.77
N PRO A 16 -7.11 -21.48 0.04
CA PRO A 16 -8.31 -20.77 -0.41
C PRO A 16 -8.06 -19.32 -0.84
N ALA A 17 -7.01 -18.67 -0.31
CA ALA A 17 -6.62 -17.33 -0.76
C ALA A 17 -5.97 -17.38 -2.14
N LEU A 18 -5.00 -18.29 -2.35
CA LEU A 18 -4.36 -18.51 -3.65
C LEU A 18 -5.36 -18.93 -4.74
N GLU A 19 -6.41 -19.67 -4.39
CA GLU A 19 -7.48 -20.03 -5.32
C GLU A 19 -8.36 -18.84 -5.70
N ARG A 20 -8.65 -17.94 -4.76
CA ARG A 20 -9.32 -16.67 -5.05
C ARG A 20 -8.46 -15.79 -5.93
N ASP A 21 -7.17 -15.64 -5.61
CA ASP A 21 -6.24 -14.86 -6.41
C ASP A 21 -6.13 -15.40 -7.84
N LEU A 22 -6.06 -16.73 -8.02
CA LEU A 22 -6.06 -17.34 -9.35
C LEU A 22 -7.34 -17.06 -10.14
N ARG A 23 -8.50 -17.08 -9.46
CA ARG A 23 -9.78 -16.75 -10.10
C ARG A 23 -9.83 -15.28 -10.50
N ASP A 24 -9.41 -14.38 -9.62
CA ASP A 24 -9.39 -12.95 -9.87
C ASP A 24 -8.40 -12.58 -10.96
N LEU A 25 -7.23 -13.24 -11.00
CA LEU A 25 -6.27 -13.14 -12.11
C LEU A 25 -6.85 -13.71 -13.41
N GLY A 26 -7.67 -14.76 -13.34
CA GLY A 26 -8.43 -15.29 -14.46
C GLY A 26 -9.37 -14.22 -15.06
N HIS A 27 -10.21 -13.62 -14.22
CA HIS A 27 -11.11 -12.53 -14.64
C HIS A 27 -10.34 -11.32 -15.17
N LEU A 28 -9.26 -10.91 -14.48
CA LEU A 28 -8.43 -9.80 -14.93
C LEU A 28 -7.78 -10.10 -16.27
N ARG A 29 -7.28 -11.33 -16.48
CA ARG A 29 -6.71 -11.76 -17.76
C ARG A 29 -7.74 -11.74 -18.88
N GLU A 30 -8.92 -12.30 -18.64
CA GLU A 30 -10.02 -12.36 -19.61
C GLU A 30 -10.54 -10.97 -19.98
N PHE A 31 -10.51 -10.01 -19.06
CA PHE A 31 -10.90 -8.63 -19.34
C PHE A 31 -9.75 -7.80 -19.92
N ALA A 32 -8.60 -7.76 -19.26
CA ALA A 32 -7.52 -6.83 -19.55
C ALA A 32 -6.67 -7.24 -20.76
N LEU A 33 -6.38 -8.53 -20.98
CA LEU A 33 -5.55 -8.91 -22.14
C LEU A 33 -6.22 -8.54 -23.46
N PRO A 34 -7.52 -8.81 -23.69
CA PRO A 34 -8.15 -8.39 -24.95
C PRO A 34 -8.20 -6.85 -25.10
N VAL A 35 -8.26 -6.08 -24.00
CA VAL A 35 -8.14 -4.61 -24.07
C VAL A 35 -6.73 -4.22 -24.50
N ILE A 36 -5.70 -4.79 -23.86
CA ILE A 36 -4.29 -4.49 -24.13
C ILE A 36 -3.93 -4.87 -25.56
N GLU A 37 -4.31 -6.06 -26.02
CA GLU A 37 -4.11 -6.52 -27.39
C GLU A 37 -4.75 -5.56 -28.40
N ARG A 38 -5.95 -5.07 -28.10
CA ARG A 38 -6.65 -4.13 -28.97
C ARG A 38 -6.00 -2.75 -29.00
N LEU A 39 -5.56 -2.24 -27.85
CA LEU A 39 -4.81 -0.99 -27.76
C LEU A 39 -3.46 -1.10 -28.48
N ALA A 40 -2.78 -2.24 -28.37
CA ALA A 40 -1.52 -2.51 -29.05
C ALA A 40 -1.68 -2.65 -30.57
N ALA A 41 -2.87 -3.06 -31.03
CA ALA A 41 -3.22 -3.14 -32.45
C ALA A 41 -3.69 -1.79 -33.04
N PHE A 42 -3.75 -0.72 -32.25
CA PHE A 42 -4.09 0.60 -32.79
C PHE A 42 -3.00 1.08 -33.75
N PRO A 43 -3.39 1.68 -34.89
CA PRO A 43 -2.43 2.23 -35.82
C PRO A 43 -1.76 3.47 -35.24
N ASP A 44 -0.51 3.75 -35.64
CA ASP A 44 0.17 5.00 -35.27
C ASP A 44 -0.58 6.22 -35.83
N GLU A 45 -1.07 6.11 -37.07
CA GLU A 45 -1.90 7.10 -37.75
C GLU A 45 -3.01 6.41 -38.58
N ALA A 46 -4.21 6.97 -38.57
CA ALA A 46 -5.32 6.48 -39.38
C ALA A 46 -6.34 7.58 -39.72
N PRO A 47 -7.17 7.40 -40.76
CA PRO A 47 -8.35 8.22 -40.98
C PRO A 47 -9.30 8.20 -39.76
N TRP A 48 -10.05 9.28 -39.58
CA TRP A 48 -11.04 9.41 -38.50
C TRP A 48 -12.05 8.26 -38.48
N GLY A 49 -12.44 7.71 -39.64
CA GLY A 49 -13.38 6.58 -39.71
C GLY A 49 -12.89 5.36 -38.94
N ASP A 50 -11.63 4.99 -39.16
CA ASP A 50 -10.98 3.84 -38.52
C ASP A 50 -10.78 4.07 -37.02
N TRP A 51 -10.41 5.30 -36.63
CA TRP A 51 -10.34 5.68 -35.22
C TRP A 51 -11.69 5.59 -34.52
N LEU A 52 -12.77 6.06 -35.15
CA LEU A 52 -14.12 5.98 -34.58
C LEU A 52 -14.55 4.52 -34.40
N ASP A 53 -14.29 3.64 -35.36
CA ASP A 53 -14.58 2.21 -35.25
C ASP A 53 -13.81 1.55 -34.08
N ALA A 54 -12.51 1.86 -33.97
CA ALA A 54 -11.67 1.36 -32.91
C ALA A 54 -12.15 1.83 -31.52
N LEU A 55 -12.50 3.10 -31.39
CA LEU A 55 -12.96 3.71 -30.14
C LEU A 55 -14.38 3.27 -29.74
N GLU A 56 -15.31 3.11 -30.68
CA GLU A 56 -16.66 2.60 -30.41
C GLU A 56 -16.60 1.17 -29.85
N ALA A 57 -15.73 0.34 -30.43
CA ALA A 57 -15.54 -1.02 -29.97
C ALA A 57 -14.86 -1.07 -28.58
N LEU A 58 -13.87 -0.20 -28.34
CA LEU A 58 -13.22 -0.06 -27.04
C LEU A 58 -14.21 0.42 -25.96
N ALA A 59 -15.02 1.43 -26.27
CA ALA A 59 -16.02 1.99 -25.35
C ALA A 59 -17.06 0.93 -24.96
N SER A 60 -17.57 0.18 -25.94
CA SER A 60 -18.56 -0.88 -25.70
C SER A 60 -18.01 -2.03 -24.85
N MET A 61 -16.72 -2.30 -24.96
CA MET A 61 -16.04 -3.36 -24.19
C MET A 61 -15.70 -2.93 -22.76
N THR A 62 -15.33 -1.67 -22.55
CA THR A 62 -14.71 -1.21 -21.30
C THR A 62 -15.64 -0.38 -20.41
N LEU A 63 -16.67 0.26 -20.96
CA LEU A 63 -17.57 1.13 -20.22
C LEU A 63 -18.86 0.40 -19.83
N ARG A 64 -19.29 0.59 -18.57
CA ARG A 64 -20.58 0.07 -18.09
C ARG A 64 -21.79 0.71 -18.79
N GLN A 65 -21.66 1.96 -19.25
CA GLN A 65 -22.71 2.74 -19.91
C GLN A 65 -22.13 3.48 -21.13
N PRO A 66 -21.92 2.78 -22.26
CA PRO A 66 -21.19 3.33 -23.40
C PRO A 66 -21.99 4.35 -24.22
N ASP A 67 -23.32 4.39 -24.09
CA ASP A 67 -24.22 5.12 -24.99
C ASP A 67 -23.86 6.60 -25.21
N HIS A 68 -23.44 7.31 -24.16
CA HIS A 68 -23.06 8.72 -24.26
C HIS A 68 -21.78 8.92 -25.07
N VAL A 69 -20.80 8.03 -24.89
CA VAL A 69 -19.54 8.06 -25.65
C VAL A 69 -19.84 7.70 -27.11
N LEU A 70 -20.64 6.66 -27.35
CA LEU A 70 -21.03 6.23 -28.69
C LEU A 70 -21.80 7.34 -29.43
N ALA A 71 -22.66 8.10 -28.74
CA ALA A 71 -23.36 9.24 -29.34
C ALA A 71 -22.37 10.34 -29.81
N VAL A 72 -21.38 10.69 -28.97
CA VAL A 72 -20.35 11.68 -29.33
C VAL A 72 -19.48 11.20 -30.49
N LEU A 73 -19.10 9.92 -30.51
CA LEU A 73 -18.36 9.32 -31.64
C LEU A 73 -19.22 9.35 -32.92
N GLY A 74 -20.52 9.05 -32.78
CA GLY A 74 -21.50 9.14 -33.85
C GLY A 74 -21.61 10.53 -34.49
N GLU A 75 -21.56 11.61 -33.70
CA GLU A 75 -21.56 12.99 -34.20
C GLU A 75 -20.36 13.31 -35.10
N LEU A 76 -19.24 12.60 -34.93
CA LEU A 76 -18.01 12.79 -35.68
C LEU A 76 -17.91 11.89 -36.92
N ARG A 77 -18.84 10.95 -37.12
CA ARG A 77 -18.88 10.09 -38.31
C ARG A 77 -18.82 10.83 -39.65
N PRO A 78 -19.40 12.04 -39.84
CA PRO A 78 -19.21 12.79 -41.07
C PRO A 78 -17.75 13.12 -41.42
N MET A 79 -16.85 13.13 -40.42
CA MET A 79 -15.42 13.35 -40.62
C MET A 79 -14.66 12.07 -41.00
N ALA A 80 -15.33 10.92 -41.22
CA ALA A 80 -14.66 9.63 -41.40
C ALA A 80 -13.52 9.60 -42.45
N ARG A 81 -13.63 10.44 -43.50
CA ARG A 81 -12.61 10.53 -44.57
C ARG A 81 -11.45 11.49 -44.26
N VAL A 82 -11.50 12.22 -43.15
CA VAL A 82 -10.45 13.16 -42.73
C VAL A 82 -9.30 12.39 -42.13
N GLY A 83 -8.07 12.69 -42.54
CA GLY A 83 -6.85 12.10 -42.01
C GLY A 83 -5.79 11.86 -43.10
N PRO A 84 -4.71 11.13 -42.79
CA PRO A 84 -4.47 10.41 -41.52
C PRO A 84 -4.22 11.35 -40.33
N VAL A 85 -4.58 10.91 -39.12
CA VAL A 85 -4.32 11.61 -37.85
C VAL A 85 -3.78 10.63 -36.80
N ALA A 86 -2.93 11.12 -35.90
CA ALA A 86 -2.41 10.35 -34.78
C ALA A 86 -3.38 10.35 -33.59
N LEU A 87 -3.25 9.36 -32.69
CA LEU A 87 -4.08 9.24 -31.48
C LEU A 87 -4.08 10.50 -30.61
N ALA A 88 -2.96 11.24 -30.56
CA ALA A 88 -2.86 12.48 -29.80
C ALA A 88 -3.85 13.55 -30.30
N GLU A 89 -4.01 13.69 -31.62
CA GLU A 89 -4.96 14.64 -32.21
C GLU A 89 -6.41 14.20 -31.98
N VAL A 90 -6.68 12.89 -32.11
CA VAL A 90 -7.99 12.31 -31.77
C VAL A 90 -8.36 12.62 -30.32
N ARG A 91 -7.41 12.44 -29.38
CA ARG A 91 -7.59 12.77 -27.96
C ARG A 91 -7.86 14.26 -27.76
N ASP A 92 -7.16 15.15 -28.46
CA ASP A 92 -7.32 16.59 -28.29
C ASP A 92 -8.71 17.05 -28.79
N VAL A 93 -9.23 16.46 -29.87
CA VAL A 93 -10.59 16.74 -30.38
C VAL A 93 -11.67 16.13 -29.47
N LEU A 94 -11.49 14.90 -29.00
CA LEU A 94 -12.47 14.20 -28.16
C LEU A 94 -12.44 14.66 -26.71
N GLY A 95 -11.30 15.11 -26.19
CA GLY A 95 -11.10 15.37 -24.76
C GLY A 95 -12.11 16.37 -24.21
N GLY A 96 -12.37 17.48 -24.91
CA GLY A 96 -13.41 18.43 -24.49
C GLY A 96 -14.82 17.84 -24.57
N ARG A 97 -15.13 17.11 -25.65
CA ARG A 97 -16.47 16.54 -25.90
C ARG A 97 -16.84 15.44 -24.91
N LEU A 98 -15.88 14.59 -24.56
CA LEU A 98 -16.05 13.51 -23.59
C LEU A 98 -16.03 14.03 -22.13
N SER A 99 -15.53 15.24 -21.91
CA SER A 99 -15.57 15.88 -20.58
C SER A 99 -16.92 16.54 -20.27
N GLU A 100 -17.71 16.88 -21.30
CA GLU A 100 -19.01 17.54 -21.19
C GLU A 100 -20.16 16.67 -21.73
N LEU A 101 -20.23 15.41 -21.28
CA LEU A 101 -21.29 14.51 -21.72
C LEU A 101 -22.68 14.99 -21.23
N PRO A 102 -23.65 15.23 -22.13
CA PRO A 102 -24.99 15.62 -21.74
C PRO A 102 -25.69 14.47 -21.02
N SER A 103 -26.24 14.74 -19.84
CA SER A 103 -27.10 13.78 -19.14
C SER A 103 -28.52 13.84 -19.73
N PHE A 104 -29.09 12.70 -20.12
CA PHE A 104 -30.48 12.64 -20.54
C PHE A 104 -31.41 13.01 -19.40
N ALA A 105 -32.44 13.80 -19.71
CA ALA A 105 -33.48 14.10 -18.74
C ALA A 105 -34.19 12.80 -18.31
N PRO A 106 -34.43 12.60 -17.01
CA PRO A 106 -35.14 11.41 -16.53
C PRO A 106 -36.55 11.36 -17.13
N THR A 107 -37.03 10.15 -17.42
CA THR A 107 -38.36 9.89 -17.99
C THR A 107 -39.51 10.44 -17.13
N GLN A 108 -39.31 10.54 -15.82
CA GLN A 108 -40.28 11.12 -14.88
C GLN A 108 -39.71 12.32 -14.13
N ARG A 109 -40.42 13.47 -14.25
CA ARG A 109 -40.06 14.74 -13.60
C ARG A 109 -40.54 14.86 -12.14
N TYR A 110 -41.54 14.10 -11.73
CA TYR A 110 -42.13 14.20 -10.39
C TYR A 110 -41.17 13.68 -9.32
N GLY A 111 -41.09 14.38 -8.19
CA GLY A 111 -40.23 14.02 -7.04
C GLY A 111 -38.73 14.30 -7.25
N ARG A 112 -38.37 15.13 -8.25
CA ARG A 112 -36.97 15.45 -8.57
C ARG A 112 -36.72 16.96 -8.59
N VAL A 113 -35.48 17.35 -8.29
CA VAL A 113 -35.00 18.73 -8.48
C VAL A 113 -34.63 18.93 -9.95
N PHE A 114 -35.12 20.00 -10.56
CA PHE A 114 -34.70 20.40 -11.89
C PHE A 114 -33.36 21.14 -11.82
N VAL A 115 -32.31 20.56 -12.43
CA VAL A 115 -31.00 21.18 -12.57
C VAL A 115 -30.74 21.41 -14.05
N GLY A 116 -30.51 22.66 -14.44
CA GLY A 116 -30.31 23.02 -15.84
C GLY A 116 -29.86 24.45 -16.04
N ARG A 117 -29.57 24.82 -17.29
CA ARG A 117 -29.22 26.18 -17.70
C ARG A 117 -30.47 27.08 -17.70
N PRO A 118 -30.34 28.41 -17.49
CA PRO A 118 -31.47 29.33 -17.48
C PRO A 118 -32.37 29.25 -18.73
N GLU A 119 -31.80 28.96 -19.91
CA GLU A 119 -32.57 28.76 -21.15
C GLU A 119 -33.58 27.62 -21.04
N GLN A 120 -33.25 26.56 -20.30
CA GLN A 120 -34.09 25.39 -20.13
C GLN A 120 -35.25 25.65 -19.16
N ALA A 121 -35.23 26.77 -18.43
CA ALA A 121 -36.34 27.21 -17.57
C ALA A 121 -37.41 28.01 -18.32
N ARG A 122 -37.23 28.33 -19.61
CA ARG A 122 -38.22 29.07 -20.40
C ARG A 122 -39.58 28.37 -20.40
N GLY A 123 -40.63 29.12 -20.07
CA GLY A 123 -42.01 28.62 -20.00
C GLY A 123 -42.28 27.69 -18.81
N ARG A 124 -41.37 27.61 -17.84
CA ARG A 124 -41.51 26.79 -16.62
C ARG A 124 -41.63 27.68 -15.39
N GLN A 125 -42.27 27.13 -14.36
CA GLN A 125 -42.43 27.78 -13.06
C GLN A 125 -42.12 26.78 -11.95
N PHE A 126 -41.53 27.26 -10.87
CA PHE A 126 -41.13 26.48 -9.70
C PHE A 126 -41.46 27.26 -8.42
N ASP A 127 -41.86 26.57 -7.36
CA ASP A 127 -42.07 27.22 -6.05
C ASP A 127 -40.80 27.91 -5.53
N VAL A 128 -39.66 27.25 -5.74
CA VAL A 128 -38.35 27.72 -5.28
C VAL A 128 -37.33 27.57 -6.41
N VAL A 129 -36.56 28.63 -6.67
CA VAL A 129 -35.45 28.62 -7.64
C VAL A 129 -34.15 29.02 -6.96
N PHE A 130 -33.09 28.26 -7.24
CA PHE A 130 -31.73 28.56 -6.85
C PHE A 130 -30.92 28.95 -8.09
N VAL A 131 -30.27 30.12 -8.06
CA VAL A 131 -29.35 30.59 -9.11
C VAL A 131 -27.95 30.71 -8.50
N PRO A 132 -27.15 29.63 -8.55
CA PRO A 132 -25.78 29.67 -8.07
C PRO A 132 -24.84 30.33 -9.08
N GLY A 133 -23.70 30.83 -8.59
CA GLY A 133 -22.60 31.31 -9.45
C GLY A 133 -22.73 32.75 -9.92
N LEU A 134 -23.46 33.62 -9.22
CA LEU A 134 -23.53 35.06 -9.50
C LEU A 134 -22.25 35.80 -9.10
N ALA A 135 -21.11 35.39 -9.65
CA ALA A 135 -19.81 36.01 -9.45
C ALA A 135 -19.31 36.69 -10.73
N GLU A 136 -18.41 37.66 -10.58
CA GLU A 136 -17.74 38.33 -11.70
C GLU A 136 -17.10 37.30 -12.63
N ARG A 137 -17.30 37.47 -13.95
CA ARG A 137 -16.80 36.60 -15.03
C ARG A 137 -17.40 35.20 -15.09
N ILE A 138 -18.28 34.82 -14.16
CA ILE A 138 -19.11 33.61 -14.24
C ILE A 138 -20.46 33.98 -14.84
N PHE A 139 -21.13 34.98 -14.25
CA PHE A 139 -22.40 35.49 -14.73
C PHE A 139 -22.58 36.95 -14.27
N PRO A 140 -22.27 37.96 -15.11
CA PRO A 140 -22.03 37.86 -16.55
C PRO A 140 -20.68 37.22 -16.90
N GLN A 141 -20.62 36.53 -18.05
CA GLN A 141 -19.35 36.06 -18.59
C GLN A 141 -18.58 37.22 -19.22
N LYS A 142 -17.25 37.15 -19.21
CA LYS A 142 -16.43 38.13 -19.94
C LYS A 142 -16.52 37.87 -21.44
N HIS A 143 -17.48 38.48 -22.12
CA HIS A 143 -17.59 38.40 -23.57
C HIS A 143 -16.45 39.17 -24.25
N ARG A 144 -15.66 38.44 -25.04
CA ARG A 144 -14.72 39.04 -26.00
C ARG A 144 -15.40 39.12 -27.37
N GLN A 145 -14.93 40.05 -28.20
CA GLN A 145 -15.30 40.04 -29.60
C GLN A 145 -14.79 38.75 -30.24
N ASP A 146 -15.54 38.26 -31.21
CA ASP A 146 -15.12 37.14 -32.02
C ASP A 146 -13.90 37.57 -32.86
N PRO A 147 -12.77 36.85 -32.77
CA PRO A 147 -11.53 37.27 -33.42
C PRO A 147 -11.59 37.10 -34.95
N LEU A 148 -12.49 36.27 -35.49
CA LEU A 148 -12.64 36.06 -36.92
C LEU A 148 -13.59 37.08 -37.55
N LEU A 149 -14.66 37.46 -36.82
CA LEU A 149 -15.63 38.45 -37.30
C LEU A 149 -15.98 39.46 -36.21
N LEU A 150 -15.25 40.59 -36.20
CA LEU A 150 -15.41 41.69 -35.23
C LEU A 150 -16.80 42.33 -35.30
N ASP A 151 -17.22 42.95 -34.19
CA ASP A 151 -18.56 43.56 -34.08
C ASP A 151 -18.81 44.65 -35.14
N ALA A 152 -17.78 45.38 -35.56
CA ALA A 152 -17.91 46.40 -36.61
C ALA A 152 -18.35 45.78 -37.95
N ALA A 153 -17.75 44.65 -38.32
CA ALA A 153 -18.12 43.90 -39.52
C ALA A 153 -19.53 43.29 -39.37
N ARG A 154 -19.87 42.74 -38.20
CA ARG A 154 -21.23 42.24 -37.92
C ARG A 154 -22.29 43.32 -38.09
N ARG A 155 -22.05 44.52 -37.56
CA ARG A 155 -22.98 45.66 -37.70
C ARG A 155 -23.14 46.09 -39.16
N SER A 156 -22.05 46.11 -39.93
CA SER A 156 -22.10 46.41 -41.37
C SER A 156 -22.92 45.36 -42.15
N LEU A 157 -22.73 44.07 -41.86
CA LEU A 157 -23.53 43.00 -42.47
C LEU A 157 -25.01 43.07 -42.06
N ASN A 158 -25.28 43.35 -40.78
CA ASN A 158 -26.65 43.49 -40.28
C ASN A 158 -27.40 44.67 -40.92
N ALA A 159 -26.70 45.76 -41.25
CA ALA A 159 -27.29 46.91 -41.93
C ALA A 159 -27.74 46.59 -43.37
N GLY A 160 -27.09 45.63 -44.04
CA GLY A 160 -27.45 45.17 -45.39
C GLY A 160 -28.41 43.98 -45.43
N ALA A 161 -28.67 43.32 -44.30
CA ALA A 161 -29.43 42.07 -44.23
C ALA A 161 -30.89 42.29 -43.80
N ALA A 162 -31.66 43.04 -44.60
CA ALA A 162 -33.09 43.24 -44.34
C ALA A 162 -33.85 41.90 -44.41
N GLY A 163 -34.56 41.53 -43.34
CA GLY A 163 -35.39 40.33 -43.28
C GLY A 163 -34.75 39.09 -42.65
N TYR A 164 -33.46 39.13 -42.28
CA TYR A 164 -32.78 38.05 -41.57
C TYR A 164 -32.46 38.44 -40.12
N PRO A 165 -32.47 37.49 -39.16
CA PRO A 165 -31.96 37.75 -37.82
C PRO A 165 -30.47 38.11 -37.90
N GLY A 166 -30.12 39.33 -37.50
CA GLY A 166 -28.74 39.85 -37.57
C GLY A 166 -27.76 39.02 -36.74
N LEU A 167 -26.48 39.08 -37.12
CA LEU A 167 -25.38 38.47 -36.38
C LEU A 167 -25.25 39.13 -35.00
N PRO A 168 -25.23 38.35 -33.90
CA PRO A 168 -25.20 38.90 -32.55
C PRO A 168 -23.87 39.61 -32.28
N THR A 169 -23.94 40.86 -31.83
CA THR A 169 -22.80 41.65 -31.36
C THR A 169 -22.51 41.37 -29.88
N ARG A 170 -21.39 41.90 -29.37
CA ARG A 170 -21.10 41.86 -27.92
C ARG A 170 -22.25 42.45 -27.09
N ASP A 171 -22.85 43.55 -27.53
CA ASP A 171 -23.90 44.22 -26.76
C ASP A 171 -25.20 43.38 -26.74
N ASP A 172 -25.51 42.68 -27.83
CA ASP A 172 -26.62 41.72 -27.88
C ASP A 172 -26.41 40.54 -26.92
N ARG A 173 -25.17 40.06 -26.79
CA ARG A 173 -24.81 38.98 -25.85
C ARG A 173 -24.98 39.42 -24.39
N VAL A 174 -24.56 40.64 -24.06
CA VAL A 174 -24.81 41.24 -22.72
C VAL A 174 -26.31 41.38 -22.45
N GLY A 175 -27.09 41.82 -23.45
CA GLY A 175 -28.55 41.86 -23.35
C GLY A 175 -29.17 40.48 -23.12
N ARG A 176 -28.66 39.46 -23.81
CA ARG A 176 -29.08 38.06 -23.64
C ARG A 176 -28.77 37.55 -22.23
N GLU A 177 -27.59 37.80 -21.66
CA GLU A 177 -27.28 37.39 -20.29
C GLU A 177 -28.22 38.01 -19.26
N ARG A 178 -28.57 39.30 -19.41
CA ARG A 178 -29.60 39.95 -18.57
C ARG A 178 -30.95 39.23 -18.68
N LEU A 179 -31.36 38.87 -19.89
CA LEU A 179 -32.59 38.11 -20.11
C LEU A 179 -32.53 36.72 -19.45
N LEU A 180 -31.37 36.05 -19.46
CA LEU A 180 -31.22 34.75 -18.78
C LEU A 180 -31.44 34.87 -17.26
N LEU A 181 -30.95 35.95 -16.65
CA LEU A 181 -31.23 36.22 -15.24
C LEU A 181 -32.71 36.45 -14.99
N GLN A 182 -33.36 37.22 -15.86
CA GLN A 182 -34.80 37.48 -15.77
C GLN A 182 -35.62 36.20 -15.94
N ILE A 183 -35.22 35.30 -16.85
CA ILE A 183 -35.86 33.99 -17.02
C ILE A 183 -35.69 33.15 -15.75
N ALA A 184 -34.48 33.10 -15.19
CA ALA A 184 -34.21 32.32 -13.98
C ALA A 184 -34.98 32.88 -12.77
N ALA A 185 -34.96 34.20 -12.57
CA ALA A 185 -35.69 34.86 -11.50
C ALA A 185 -37.22 34.75 -11.67
N GLY A 186 -37.71 34.95 -12.90
CA GLY A 186 -39.13 34.90 -13.25
C GLY A 186 -39.74 33.50 -13.20
N ALA A 187 -38.91 32.45 -13.17
CA ALA A 187 -39.37 31.09 -12.95
C ALA A 187 -39.76 30.81 -11.48
N ALA A 188 -39.41 31.70 -10.53
CA ALA A 188 -39.69 31.51 -9.10
C ALA A 188 -41.07 32.07 -8.70
N LEU A 189 -41.92 31.23 -8.08
CA LEU A 189 -43.24 31.63 -7.58
C LEU A 189 -43.23 32.12 -6.14
N ARG A 190 -42.43 31.49 -5.27
CA ARG A 190 -42.43 31.79 -3.83
C ARG A 190 -41.10 32.32 -3.33
N ARG A 191 -39.99 31.69 -3.72
CA ARG A 191 -38.65 32.05 -3.23
C ARG A 191 -37.59 31.96 -4.32
N LEU A 192 -36.72 32.97 -4.37
CA LEU A 192 -35.53 33.01 -5.19
C LEU A 192 -34.29 33.06 -4.29
N TYR A 193 -33.38 32.12 -4.48
CA TYR A 193 -32.09 32.06 -3.78
C TYR A 193 -30.98 32.35 -4.77
N LEU A 194 -30.21 33.41 -4.50
CA LEU A 194 -29.07 33.83 -5.30
C LEU A 194 -27.79 33.60 -4.51
N SER A 195 -26.80 32.92 -5.10
CA SER A 195 -25.53 32.67 -4.44
C SER A 195 -24.35 32.88 -5.37
N TYR A 196 -23.20 33.19 -4.78
CA TYR A 196 -21.93 33.33 -5.50
C TYR A 196 -20.79 32.70 -4.68
N PRO A 197 -19.82 32.05 -5.34
CA PRO A 197 -18.65 31.54 -4.64
C PRO A 197 -17.77 32.70 -4.15
N ARG A 198 -17.31 32.64 -2.89
CA ARG A 198 -16.36 33.62 -2.33
C ARG A 198 -14.90 33.31 -2.65
N LEU A 199 -14.59 32.08 -3.02
CA LEU A 199 -13.25 31.60 -3.32
C LEU A 199 -13.27 30.77 -4.60
N SER A 200 -12.19 30.87 -5.39
CA SER A 200 -11.91 29.91 -6.46
C SER A 200 -11.17 28.70 -5.89
N VAL A 201 -11.71 27.49 -6.04
CA VAL A 201 -11.05 26.26 -5.54
C VAL A 201 -9.72 25.99 -6.26
N ALA A 202 -9.62 26.36 -7.55
CA ALA A 202 -8.41 26.15 -8.35
C ALA A 202 -7.21 27.02 -7.92
N ASP A 203 -7.47 28.28 -7.57
CA ASP A 203 -6.40 29.28 -7.37
C ASP A 203 -6.38 29.86 -5.94
N SER A 204 -7.28 29.44 -5.06
CA SER A 204 -7.50 29.98 -3.70
C SER A 204 -7.70 31.51 -3.64
N ARG A 205 -8.09 32.14 -4.75
CA ARG A 205 -8.30 33.59 -4.85
C ARG A 205 -9.73 33.99 -4.45
N PRO A 206 -9.92 35.13 -3.76
CA PRO A 206 -11.22 35.73 -3.54
C PRO A 206 -11.96 35.95 -4.86
N ARG A 207 -13.27 35.68 -4.85
CA ARG A 207 -14.19 35.98 -5.94
C ARG A 207 -15.14 37.09 -5.52
N VAL A 208 -15.40 37.95 -6.48
CA VAL A 208 -16.23 39.15 -6.34
C VAL A 208 -17.66 38.80 -6.79
N PRO A 209 -18.72 39.21 -6.08
CA PRO A 209 -20.09 39.08 -6.56
C PRO A 209 -20.27 39.81 -7.89
N SER A 210 -21.18 39.30 -8.70
CA SER A 210 -21.57 39.91 -9.96
C SER A 210 -22.26 41.24 -9.75
N PHE A 211 -22.12 42.17 -10.70
CA PHE A 211 -22.95 43.38 -10.77
C PHE A 211 -24.46 43.06 -10.78
N TYR A 212 -24.84 41.90 -11.34
CA TYR A 212 -26.23 41.45 -11.30
C TYR A 212 -26.74 41.15 -9.89
N ALA A 213 -25.87 40.70 -8.98
CA ALA A 213 -26.27 40.51 -7.59
C ALA A 213 -26.59 41.87 -6.93
N LEU A 214 -25.81 42.90 -7.24
CA LEU A 214 -26.06 44.27 -6.78
C LEU A 214 -27.31 44.88 -7.42
N ASP A 215 -27.58 44.60 -8.70
CA ASP A 215 -28.80 45.03 -9.38
C ASP A 215 -30.06 44.40 -8.77
N VAL A 216 -30.00 43.13 -8.37
CA VAL A 216 -31.11 42.48 -7.65
C VAL A 216 -31.33 43.13 -6.28
N GLU A 217 -30.26 43.37 -5.50
CA GLU A 217 -30.39 44.06 -4.21
C GLU A 217 -30.95 45.48 -4.38
N ARG A 218 -30.54 46.18 -5.44
CA ARG A 218 -31.11 47.49 -5.81
C ARG A 218 -32.59 47.39 -6.14
N ALA A 219 -33.02 46.36 -6.87
CA ALA A 219 -34.43 46.14 -7.18
C ALA A 219 -35.26 45.85 -5.91
N LEU A 220 -34.67 45.18 -4.91
CA LEU A 220 -35.32 44.87 -3.63
C LEU A 220 -35.39 46.07 -2.68
N THR A 221 -34.31 46.85 -2.58
CA THR A 221 -34.15 47.90 -1.56
C THR A 221 -34.35 49.31 -2.09
N GLY A 222 -34.42 49.48 -3.41
CA GLY A 222 -34.47 50.77 -4.10
C GLY A 222 -33.14 51.54 -4.11
N LYS A 223 -32.06 51.00 -3.52
CA LYS A 223 -30.75 51.65 -3.41
C LYS A 223 -29.64 50.72 -3.88
N VAL A 224 -28.62 51.27 -4.53
CA VAL A 224 -27.41 50.49 -4.84
C VAL A 224 -26.66 50.25 -3.52
N PRO A 225 -26.48 48.99 -3.08
CA PRO A 225 -25.78 48.71 -1.84
C PRO A 225 -24.28 49.02 -1.97
N ASP A 226 -23.64 49.40 -0.87
CA ASP A 226 -22.17 49.38 -0.82
C ASP A 226 -21.67 47.94 -0.97
N TYR A 227 -20.63 47.76 -1.78
CA TYR A 227 -20.07 46.46 -2.11
C TYR A 227 -19.63 45.68 -0.86
N ARG A 228 -18.95 46.33 0.09
CA ARG A 228 -18.40 45.67 1.29
C ARG A 228 -19.50 45.29 2.26
N ASP A 229 -20.53 46.11 2.35
CA ASP A 229 -21.69 45.81 3.19
C ASP A 229 -22.52 44.67 2.61
N PHE A 230 -22.71 44.62 1.29
CA PHE A 230 -23.33 43.49 0.60
C PHE A 230 -22.54 42.19 0.82
N GLU A 231 -21.21 42.21 0.65
CA GLU A 231 -20.37 41.03 0.88
C GLU A 231 -20.43 40.55 2.33
N ARG A 232 -20.40 41.47 3.31
CA ARG A 232 -20.54 41.12 4.74
C ARG A 232 -21.90 40.53 5.05
N ALA A 233 -22.99 41.11 4.53
CA ALA A 233 -24.35 40.61 4.74
C ALA A 233 -24.56 39.23 4.09
N ALA A 234 -24.08 39.04 2.85
CA ALA A 234 -24.14 37.75 2.16
C ALA A 234 -23.29 36.68 2.87
N GLY A 235 -22.07 37.04 3.29
CA GLY A 235 -21.19 36.16 4.05
C GLY A 235 -21.69 35.81 5.44
N GLY A 236 -22.45 36.71 6.09
CA GLY A 236 -23.06 36.46 7.40
C GLY A 236 -24.23 35.46 7.36
N ARG A 237 -24.89 35.32 6.20
CA ARG A 237 -25.95 34.32 5.96
C ARG A 237 -25.40 32.94 5.60
N ALA A 238 -24.16 32.86 5.12
CA ALA A 238 -23.47 31.60 4.88
C ALA A 238 -22.80 31.12 6.18
N SER A 239 -23.39 30.09 6.80
CA SER A 239 -22.92 29.52 8.06
C SER A 239 -21.71 28.59 7.88
N ALA A 240 -21.67 27.84 6.78
CA ALA A 240 -20.56 26.95 6.41
C ALA A 240 -19.36 27.73 5.85
N ARG A 241 -18.15 27.34 6.29
CA ARG A 241 -16.87 27.89 5.83
C ARG A 241 -16.02 26.78 5.24
N LEU A 242 -15.01 27.14 4.45
CA LEU A 242 -14.09 26.16 3.87
C LEU A 242 -13.34 25.36 4.94
N ASP A 243 -13.02 25.99 6.08
CA ASP A 243 -12.35 25.38 7.24
C ASP A 243 -13.32 24.61 8.16
N TRP A 244 -14.63 24.82 8.03
CA TRP A 244 -15.65 24.17 8.82
C TRP A 244 -16.98 24.09 8.05
N PRO A 245 -17.25 22.97 7.34
CA PRO A 245 -18.37 22.84 6.42
C PRO A 245 -19.68 22.50 7.15
N ALA A 246 -19.95 23.16 8.27
CA ALA A 246 -21.15 22.94 9.07
C ALA A 246 -21.71 24.27 9.59
N PRO A 247 -23.03 24.35 9.81
CA PRO A 247 -23.63 25.57 10.33
C PRO A 247 -23.21 25.85 11.78
N ARG A 248 -23.51 27.06 12.26
CA ARG A 248 -23.26 27.44 13.66
C ARG A 248 -24.27 26.82 14.61
N ASN A 249 -25.53 26.72 14.17
CA ASN A 249 -26.60 26.08 14.93
C ASN A 249 -26.80 24.66 14.40
N PRO A 250 -26.73 23.62 15.24
CA PRO A 250 -27.02 22.25 14.83
C PRO A 250 -28.43 22.03 14.27
N ASP A 251 -29.41 22.87 14.62
CA ASP A 251 -30.78 22.78 14.09
C ASP A 251 -30.87 23.19 12.60
N ASP A 252 -29.86 23.93 12.11
CA ASP A 252 -29.79 24.35 10.70
C ASP A 252 -29.08 23.32 9.81
N ALA A 253 -28.59 22.21 10.39
CA ALA A 253 -27.86 21.17 9.66
C ALA A 253 -28.78 20.41 8.70
N VAL A 254 -28.29 20.15 7.48
CA VAL A 254 -29.08 19.43 6.47
C VAL A 254 -28.94 17.90 6.58
N ASP A 255 -27.90 17.44 7.26
CA ASP A 255 -27.64 16.02 7.51
C ASP A 255 -26.98 15.79 8.88
N ALA A 256 -26.83 14.50 9.23
CA ALA A 256 -26.22 14.10 10.50
C ALA A 256 -24.75 14.53 10.62
N ALA A 257 -23.99 14.57 9.51
CA ALA A 257 -22.58 14.94 9.54
C ALA A 257 -22.40 16.43 9.83
N GLU A 258 -23.20 17.29 9.19
CA GLU A 258 -23.25 18.72 9.50
C GLU A 258 -23.73 18.97 10.93
N HIS A 259 -24.72 18.23 11.43
CA HIS A 259 -25.20 18.35 12.80
C HIS A 259 -24.07 18.02 13.79
N ASP A 260 -23.40 16.88 13.59
CA ASP A 260 -22.29 16.43 14.43
C ASP A 260 -21.16 17.48 14.46
N LEU A 261 -20.78 18.02 13.30
CA LEU A 261 -19.78 19.07 13.18
C LEU A 261 -20.24 20.40 13.81
N ALA A 262 -21.50 20.80 13.63
CA ALA A 262 -22.04 22.00 14.26
C ALA A 262 -22.02 21.90 15.79
N VAL A 263 -22.31 20.72 16.34
CA VAL A 263 -22.19 20.45 17.78
C VAL A 263 -20.73 20.44 18.22
N LEU A 264 -19.82 19.78 17.48
CA LEU A 264 -18.42 19.64 17.88
C LEU A 264 -17.61 20.93 17.79
N GLY A 265 -17.89 21.79 16.81
CA GLY A 265 -17.09 22.99 16.54
C GLY A 265 -16.89 23.88 17.77
N PRO A 266 -17.94 24.27 18.51
CA PRO A 266 -17.82 25.02 19.75
C PRO A 266 -17.11 24.24 20.87
N LEU A 267 -17.36 22.93 20.98
CA LEU A 267 -16.80 22.09 22.05
C LEU A 267 -15.28 21.92 21.91
N LEU A 268 -14.76 21.89 20.68
CA LEU A 268 -13.31 21.77 20.41
C LEU A 268 -12.53 23.06 20.66
N ARG A 269 -13.21 24.21 20.68
CA ARG A 269 -12.58 25.55 20.83
C ARG A 269 -12.68 26.11 22.25
N ARG A 270 -13.44 25.46 23.14
CA ARG A 270 -13.59 25.84 24.54
C ARG A 270 -12.70 24.96 25.42
N GLU A 271 -12.25 25.52 26.53
CA GLU A 271 -11.71 24.71 27.62
C GLU A 271 -12.80 23.81 28.19
N VAL A 272 -12.42 22.62 28.64
CA VAL A 272 -13.38 21.63 29.15
C VAL A 272 -13.87 22.06 30.52
N ASP A 273 -15.15 22.40 30.63
CA ASP A 273 -15.85 22.75 31.85
C ASP A 273 -17.05 21.80 32.11
N GLY A 274 -17.74 21.98 33.25
CA GLY A 274 -18.92 21.18 33.59
C GLY A 274 -20.10 21.33 32.62
N ASP A 275 -20.21 22.48 31.93
CA ASP A 275 -21.29 22.78 31.00
C ASP A 275 -21.11 22.12 29.62
N VAL A 276 -19.85 21.89 29.24
CA VAL A 276 -19.43 21.29 27.95
C VAL A 276 -19.27 19.77 28.08
N THR A 277 -18.99 19.27 29.29
CA THR A 277 -18.77 17.84 29.56
C THR A 277 -19.99 17.01 29.19
N GLY A 278 -19.78 15.97 28.37
CA GLY A 278 -20.84 15.02 27.98
C GLY A 278 -21.72 15.46 26.81
N ARG A 279 -21.60 16.70 26.29
CA ARG A 279 -22.41 17.15 25.14
C ARG A 279 -22.17 16.36 23.85
N ALA A 280 -20.98 15.78 23.68
CA ALA A 280 -20.65 14.91 22.55
C ALA A 280 -20.90 13.41 22.84
N ARG A 281 -21.53 13.05 23.97
CA ARG A 281 -21.75 11.65 24.35
C ARG A 281 -22.64 10.90 23.37
N TYR A 282 -23.64 11.56 22.80
CA TYR A 282 -24.54 10.96 21.83
C TYR A 282 -23.79 10.39 20.62
N LEU A 283 -22.66 10.99 20.20
CA LEU A 283 -21.82 10.46 19.11
C LEU A 283 -21.28 9.06 19.42
N LEU A 284 -20.99 8.78 20.70
CA LEU A 284 -20.57 7.47 21.14
C LEU A 284 -21.74 6.47 21.19
N GLU A 285 -22.96 6.96 21.43
CA GLU A 285 -24.16 6.13 21.53
C GLU A 285 -24.72 5.79 20.15
N LEU A 286 -24.74 6.75 19.22
CA LEU A 286 -25.22 6.59 17.85
C LEU A 286 -24.20 5.90 16.94
N ASN A 287 -22.90 6.09 17.18
CA ASN A 287 -21.86 5.49 16.34
C ASN A 287 -21.00 4.49 17.15
N PRO A 288 -21.34 3.18 17.12
CA PRO A 288 -20.58 2.17 17.84
C PRO A 288 -19.15 2.04 17.31
N GLY A 289 -18.89 2.35 16.04
CA GLY A 289 -17.55 2.37 15.46
C GLY A 289 -16.68 3.46 16.08
N LEU A 290 -17.19 4.69 16.15
CA LEU A 290 -16.53 5.82 16.78
C LEU A 290 -16.27 5.56 18.27
N ARG A 291 -17.30 5.06 19.00
CA ARG A 291 -17.16 4.68 20.41
C ARG A 291 -16.03 3.69 20.63
N ARG A 292 -16.02 2.59 19.86
CA ARG A 292 -14.95 1.59 19.95
C ARG A 292 -13.58 2.22 19.71
N SER A 293 -13.45 3.05 18.67
CA SER A 293 -12.19 3.72 18.32
C SER A 293 -11.68 4.64 19.44
N LEU A 294 -12.54 5.53 19.96
CA LEU A 294 -12.15 6.49 20.99
C LEU A 294 -11.87 5.82 22.35
N VAL A 295 -12.67 4.84 22.75
CA VAL A 295 -12.45 4.06 23.97
C VAL A 295 -11.14 3.27 23.87
N ALA A 296 -10.89 2.60 22.74
CA ALA A 296 -9.63 1.88 22.52
C ALA A 296 -8.43 2.83 22.57
N ARG A 297 -8.50 3.97 21.86
CA ARG A 297 -7.43 4.97 21.87
C ARG A 297 -7.15 5.49 23.29
N TRP A 298 -8.18 5.83 24.06
CA TRP A 298 -8.04 6.29 25.44
C TRP A 298 -7.46 5.19 26.35
N ALA A 299 -7.95 3.96 26.24
CA ALA A 299 -7.51 2.84 27.08
C ALA A 299 -6.03 2.50 26.85
N ARG A 300 -5.54 2.60 25.62
CA ARG A 300 -4.13 2.35 25.28
C ARG A 300 -3.14 3.30 25.96
N TRP A 301 -3.59 4.48 26.39
CA TRP A 301 -2.77 5.43 27.14
C TRP A 301 -2.82 5.25 28.66
N LYS A 302 -3.65 4.32 29.16
CA LYS A 302 -3.67 3.98 30.59
C LYS A 302 -2.51 3.06 30.94
N ARG A 303 -2.01 3.17 32.19
CA ARG A 303 -0.86 2.39 32.69
C ARG A 303 -1.10 0.87 32.67
N PRO A 304 -2.27 0.33 33.08
CA PRO A 304 -2.51 -1.10 32.98
C PRO A 304 -2.60 -1.56 31.52
N TRP A 305 -2.19 -2.78 31.26
CA TRP A 305 -2.46 -3.46 30.00
C TRP A 305 -3.94 -3.84 29.92
N SER A 306 -4.47 -3.84 28.70
CA SER A 306 -5.86 -4.16 28.42
C SER A 306 -5.99 -4.89 27.08
N ARG A 307 -7.18 -5.43 26.82
CA ARG A 307 -7.54 -6.02 25.52
C ARG A 307 -7.39 -5.07 24.31
N TYR A 308 -7.23 -3.77 24.55
CA TYR A 308 -7.05 -2.77 23.48
C TYR A 308 -5.58 -2.57 23.09
N ASP A 309 -4.65 -3.10 23.88
CA ASP A 309 -3.21 -3.01 23.63
C ASP A 309 -2.72 -4.19 22.79
N GLY A 310 -3.23 -5.39 23.07
CA GLY A 310 -2.86 -6.63 22.39
C GLY A 310 -3.56 -7.81 23.08
N LEU A 311 -2.91 -8.97 23.10
CA LEU A 311 -3.39 -10.09 23.91
C LEU A 311 -2.90 -9.91 25.35
N HIS A 312 -3.85 -9.73 26.26
CA HIS A 312 -3.62 -9.63 27.70
C HIS A 312 -4.91 -9.85 28.48
N GLY A 313 -4.82 -10.48 29.66
CA GLY A 313 -5.97 -10.71 30.53
C GLY A 313 -7.08 -11.50 29.83
N LEU A 314 -6.69 -12.51 29.05
CA LEU A 314 -7.58 -13.32 28.24
C LEU A 314 -8.45 -14.24 29.11
N GLN A 315 -9.66 -14.53 28.63
CA GLN A 315 -10.53 -15.53 29.25
C GLN A 315 -10.00 -16.95 28.96
N PRO A 316 -10.34 -17.97 29.77
CA PRO A 316 -9.88 -19.34 29.58
C PRO A 316 -10.11 -19.88 28.17
N GLU A 317 -11.24 -19.53 27.53
CA GLU A 317 -11.57 -19.96 26.17
C GLU A 317 -10.61 -19.35 25.13
N SER A 318 -10.20 -18.10 25.35
CA SER A 318 -9.22 -17.42 24.47
C SER A 318 -7.81 -17.98 24.66
N ILE A 319 -7.45 -18.40 25.88
CA ILE A 319 -6.19 -19.11 26.15
C ILE A 319 -6.21 -20.49 25.49
N ALA A 320 -7.33 -21.22 25.58
CA ALA A 320 -7.51 -22.50 24.90
C ALA A 320 -7.37 -22.37 23.37
N ALA A 321 -7.84 -21.26 22.79
CA ALA A 321 -7.65 -20.96 21.37
C ALA A 321 -6.18 -20.73 20.97
N LEU A 322 -5.30 -20.38 21.92
CA LEU A 322 -3.85 -20.26 21.71
C LEU A 322 -3.11 -21.60 21.89
N ALA A 323 -3.72 -22.62 22.49
CA ALA A 323 -3.07 -23.90 22.73
C ALA A 323 -2.51 -24.57 21.46
N PRO A 324 -3.20 -24.56 20.30
CA PRO A 324 -2.64 -25.09 19.05
C PRO A 324 -1.41 -24.32 18.54
N TYR A 325 -1.18 -23.09 19.03
CA TYR A 325 -0.06 -22.23 18.63
C TYR A 325 1.13 -22.32 19.57
N ARG A 326 1.07 -23.17 20.59
CA ARG A 326 2.19 -23.46 21.50
C ARG A 326 3.35 -24.07 20.74
N LEU A 327 4.58 -23.79 21.19
CA LEU A 327 5.80 -24.28 20.51
C LEU A 327 5.91 -25.81 20.56
N SER A 328 5.20 -26.47 21.48
CA SER A 328 5.10 -27.92 21.55
C SER A 328 4.05 -28.54 20.62
N SER A 329 3.14 -27.73 20.08
CA SER A 329 2.02 -28.20 19.24
C SER A 329 2.17 -27.81 17.78
N LYS A 330 2.83 -26.67 17.52
CA LYS A 330 3.03 -26.12 16.18
C LYS A 330 4.52 -25.86 15.95
N PRO A 331 5.08 -26.29 14.80
CA PRO A 331 6.45 -25.97 14.44
C PRO A 331 6.60 -24.49 14.10
N TYR A 332 7.68 -23.86 14.55
CA TYR A 332 8.04 -22.48 14.23
C TYR A 332 9.41 -22.38 13.55
N SER A 333 9.56 -21.40 12.65
CA SER A 333 10.86 -21.01 12.12
C SER A 333 11.64 -20.18 13.12
N VAL A 334 12.97 -20.36 13.16
CA VAL A 334 13.85 -19.61 14.08
C VAL A 334 13.75 -18.09 13.87
N SER A 335 13.67 -17.64 12.61
CA SER A 335 13.45 -16.23 12.27
C SER A 335 12.10 -15.67 12.76
N ALA A 336 11.07 -16.52 12.88
CA ALA A 336 9.80 -16.11 13.49
C ALA A 336 9.97 -15.90 14.99
N LEU A 337 10.70 -16.78 15.68
CA LEU A 337 10.97 -16.65 17.12
C LEU A 337 11.78 -15.39 17.46
N GLN A 338 12.76 -15.02 16.61
CA GLN A 338 13.51 -13.77 16.77
C GLN A 338 12.60 -12.52 16.79
N ARG A 339 11.46 -12.54 16.08
CA ARG A 339 10.50 -11.43 16.11
C ARG A 339 9.90 -11.22 17.50
N PHE A 340 9.83 -12.25 18.34
CA PHE A 340 9.34 -12.11 19.71
C PHE A 340 10.25 -11.19 20.54
N ALA A 341 11.57 -11.38 20.43
CA ALA A 341 12.56 -10.53 21.09
C ALA A 341 12.47 -9.07 20.61
N VAL A 342 12.23 -8.85 19.31
CA VAL A 342 11.99 -7.50 18.77
C VAL A 342 10.69 -6.90 19.33
N CYS A 343 9.57 -7.63 19.25
CA CYS A 343 8.27 -7.24 19.79
C CYS A 343 7.31 -8.46 19.85
N PRO A 344 6.78 -8.86 21.03
CA PRO A 344 5.83 -9.97 21.14
C PRO A 344 4.58 -9.83 20.28
N TYR A 345 4.08 -8.60 20.10
CA TYR A 345 2.94 -8.33 19.23
C TYR A 345 3.29 -8.48 17.75
N GLN A 346 4.51 -8.15 17.32
CA GLN A 346 4.96 -8.42 15.95
C GLN A 346 5.00 -9.94 15.69
N PHE A 347 5.49 -10.71 16.67
CA PHE A 347 5.43 -12.18 16.61
C PHE A 347 3.99 -12.70 16.49
N LEU A 348 3.06 -12.18 17.30
CA LEU A 348 1.65 -12.55 17.19
C LEU A 348 1.09 -12.29 15.79
N LEU A 349 1.26 -11.08 15.26
CA LEU A 349 0.68 -10.71 13.96
C LEU A 349 1.33 -11.50 12.81
N ALA A 350 2.65 -11.66 12.82
CA ALA A 350 3.38 -12.29 11.73
C ALA A 350 3.41 -13.83 11.79
N ALA A 351 3.58 -14.44 12.97
CA ALA A 351 3.83 -15.89 13.10
C ALA A 351 2.58 -16.70 13.50
N ILE A 352 1.71 -16.11 14.32
CA ILE A 352 0.46 -16.74 14.76
C ILE A 352 -0.66 -16.40 13.78
N TYR A 353 -0.96 -15.12 13.58
CA TYR A 353 -2.02 -14.68 12.65
C TYR A 353 -1.61 -14.69 11.17
N ARG A 354 -0.31 -14.80 10.89
CA ARG A 354 0.25 -14.86 9.52
C ARG A 354 -0.20 -13.69 8.65
N LEU A 355 -0.26 -12.50 9.24
CA LEU A 355 -0.50 -11.25 8.52
C LEU A 355 0.79 -10.81 7.82
N GLU A 356 0.69 -10.46 6.55
CA GLU A 356 1.77 -9.91 5.73
C GLU A 356 1.28 -8.61 5.05
N PRO A 357 2.17 -7.62 4.83
CA PRO A 357 1.83 -6.48 3.98
C PRO A 357 1.32 -6.94 2.62
N ARG A 358 0.34 -6.22 2.08
CA ARG A 358 -0.06 -6.44 0.69
C ARG A 358 1.13 -6.06 -0.20
N PRO A 359 1.58 -6.94 -1.12
CA PRO A 359 2.63 -6.60 -2.06
C PRO A 359 2.22 -5.38 -2.88
N ASP A 360 3.08 -4.36 -2.92
CA ASP A 360 2.91 -3.23 -3.82
C ASP A 360 3.59 -3.59 -5.16
N LEU A 361 2.79 -3.71 -6.21
CA LEU A 361 3.26 -4.12 -7.53
C LEU A 361 3.75 -2.87 -8.27
N GLN A 362 4.92 -2.37 -7.89
CA GLN A 362 5.61 -1.31 -8.60
C GLN A 362 6.75 -1.91 -9.42
N PRO A 363 7.06 -1.34 -10.62
CA PRO A 363 8.25 -1.72 -11.37
C PRO A 363 9.48 -1.62 -10.46
N LEU A 364 10.26 -2.70 -10.39
CA LEU A 364 11.44 -2.74 -9.55
C LEU A 364 12.48 -1.77 -10.12
N GLU A 365 12.64 -0.61 -9.49
CA GLU A 365 13.71 0.33 -9.83
C GLU A 365 15.07 -0.19 -9.34
N ARG A 366 15.08 -0.91 -8.22
CA ARG A 366 16.28 -1.45 -7.56
C ARG A 366 15.93 -2.76 -6.82
N ILE A 367 16.86 -3.72 -6.81
CA ILE A 367 16.72 -4.97 -6.05
C ILE A 367 16.67 -4.63 -4.56
N ASP A 368 15.55 -4.94 -3.92
CA ASP A 368 15.40 -4.76 -2.48
C ASP A 368 16.29 -5.75 -1.71
N PRO A 369 16.65 -5.46 -0.45
CA PRO A 369 17.56 -6.30 0.33
C PRO A 369 17.12 -7.76 0.50
N LEU A 370 15.80 -8.02 0.58
CA LEU A 370 15.28 -9.39 0.75
C LEU A 370 15.43 -10.19 -0.54
N THR A 371 15.11 -9.57 -1.68
CA THR A 371 15.33 -10.17 -3.00
C THR A 371 16.82 -10.40 -3.26
N ARG A 372 17.69 -9.44 -2.93
CA ARG A 372 19.15 -9.60 -3.06
C ARG A 372 19.66 -10.78 -2.23
N GLY A 373 19.21 -10.89 -0.98
CA GLY A 373 19.55 -12.02 -0.11
C GLY A 373 19.11 -13.35 -0.73
N SER A 374 17.86 -13.45 -1.17
CA SER A 374 17.32 -14.68 -1.79
C SER A 374 18.11 -15.09 -3.04
N LEU A 375 18.46 -14.14 -3.91
CA LEU A 375 19.28 -14.40 -5.08
C LEU A 375 20.67 -14.91 -4.70
N PHE A 376 21.29 -14.30 -3.67
CA PHE A 376 22.60 -14.70 -3.17
C PHE A 376 22.62 -16.16 -2.67
N HIS A 377 21.66 -16.53 -1.82
CA HIS A 377 21.54 -17.90 -1.30
C HIS A 377 21.25 -18.92 -2.40
N GLU A 378 20.39 -18.59 -3.37
CA GLU A 378 20.09 -19.48 -4.49
C GLU A 378 21.33 -19.75 -5.36
N VAL A 379 22.15 -18.72 -5.62
CA VAL A 379 23.42 -18.89 -6.35
C VAL A 379 24.40 -19.77 -5.57
N GLN A 380 24.57 -19.55 -4.26
CA GLN A 380 25.45 -20.38 -3.42
C GLN A 380 25.03 -21.86 -3.47
N ALA A 381 23.73 -22.13 -3.32
CA ALA A 381 23.18 -23.48 -3.31
C ALA A 381 23.31 -24.17 -4.67
N GLU A 382 23.04 -23.47 -5.78
CA GLU A 382 23.22 -24.01 -7.12
C GLU A 382 24.70 -24.30 -7.43
N LEU A 383 25.61 -23.40 -7.05
CA LEU A 383 27.05 -23.62 -7.24
C LEU A 383 27.52 -24.87 -6.49
N LEU A 384 27.21 -24.98 -5.19
CA LEU A 384 27.65 -26.12 -4.38
C LEU A 384 27.13 -27.46 -4.94
N ARG A 385 25.89 -27.50 -5.42
CA ARG A 385 25.33 -28.68 -6.10
C ARG A 385 26.10 -29.04 -7.37
N GLU A 386 26.44 -28.04 -8.19
CA GLU A 386 27.24 -28.24 -9.41
C GLU A 386 28.64 -28.79 -9.06
N LEU A 387 29.25 -28.28 -7.98
CA LEU A 387 30.57 -28.75 -7.53
C LEU A 387 30.52 -30.17 -6.95
N TRP A 388 29.48 -30.56 -6.21
CA TRP A 388 29.32 -31.95 -5.74
C TRP A 388 29.20 -32.94 -6.90
N GLN A 389 28.43 -32.59 -7.93
CA GLN A 389 28.29 -33.43 -9.13
C GLN A 389 29.63 -33.60 -9.86
N ARG A 390 30.47 -32.55 -9.85
CA ARG A 390 31.82 -32.56 -10.43
C ARG A 390 32.89 -33.15 -9.52
N ARG A 391 32.55 -33.49 -8.27
CA ARG A 391 33.50 -33.86 -7.21
C ARG A 391 34.62 -32.83 -7.04
N ALA A 392 34.26 -31.55 -7.13
CA ALA A 392 35.15 -30.40 -7.02
C ALA A 392 35.05 -29.71 -5.64
N VAL A 393 34.75 -30.49 -4.59
CA VAL A 393 34.81 -30.06 -3.18
C VAL A 393 35.85 -30.92 -2.44
N PRO A 394 36.53 -30.41 -1.39
CA PRO A 394 36.46 -29.05 -0.88
C PRO A 394 36.98 -28.01 -1.89
N ILE A 395 36.55 -26.77 -1.72
CA ILE A 395 37.01 -25.64 -2.54
C ILE A 395 38.36 -25.24 -1.96
N THR A 396 39.41 -25.20 -2.76
CA THR A 396 40.78 -24.86 -2.33
C THR A 396 41.40 -23.89 -3.32
N HIS A 397 42.52 -23.27 -2.97
CA HIS A 397 43.23 -22.39 -3.90
C HIS A 397 43.60 -23.08 -5.23
N ASP A 398 43.80 -24.40 -5.23
CA ASP A 398 44.15 -25.17 -6.44
C ASP A 398 42.99 -25.29 -7.45
N ASN A 399 41.75 -25.28 -6.99
CA ASN A 399 40.55 -25.41 -7.84
C ASN A 399 39.73 -24.11 -7.94
N LEU A 400 40.24 -23.02 -7.36
CA LEU A 400 39.53 -21.74 -7.25
C LEU A 400 39.19 -21.15 -8.61
N ASP A 401 40.14 -21.09 -9.56
CA ASP A 401 39.91 -20.52 -10.90
C ASP A 401 38.77 -21.23 -11.65
N GLY A 402 38.75 -22.57 -11.60
CA GLY A 402 37.70 -23.38 -12.20
C GLY A 402 36.35 -23.19 -11.51
N THR A 403 36.38 -22.95 -10.20
CA THR A 403 35.19 -22.72 -9.38
C THR A 403 34.62 -21.31 -9.60
N GLU A 404 35.45 -20.29 -9.78
CA GLU A 404 35.02 -18.93 -10.14
C GLU A 404 34.33 -18.91 -11.52
N ALA A 405 34.87 -19.66 -12.50
CA ALA A 405 34.22 -19.80 -13.81
C ALA A 405 32.85 -20.49 -13.71
N ALA A 406 32.71 -21.50 -12.84
CA ALA A 406 31.42 -22.13 -12.58
C ALA A 406 30.44 -21.17 -11.89
N LEU A 407 30.91 -20.41 -10.90
CA LEU A 407 30.13 -19.38 -10.22
C LEU A 407 29.60 -18.35 -11.22
N ASP A 408 30.43 -17.87 -12.14
CA ASP A 408 30.00 -16.88 -13.13
C ASP A 408 28.84 -17.41 -14.00
N GLY A 409 28.90 -18.67 -14.41
CA GLY A 409 27.82 -19.32 -15.15
C GLY A 409 26.54 -19.55 -14.33
N VAL A 410 26.65 -19.80 -13.02
CA VAL A 410 25.48 -19.91 -12.12
C VAL A 410 24.83 -18.55 -11.95
N VAL A 411 25.61 -17.50 -11.66
CA VAL A 411 25.13 -16.12 -11.51
C VAL A 411 24.30 -15.70 -12.73
N ASP A 412 24.80 -15.95 -13.94
CA ASP A 412 24.10 -15.60 -15.17
C ASP A 412 22.74 -16.31 -15.31
N ARG A 413 22.67 -17.60 -14.99
CA ARG A 413 21.43 -18.39 -15.06
C ARG A 413 20.41 -17.94 -14.01
N VAL A 414 20.82 -17.76 -12.76
CA VAL A 414 19.93 -17.32 -11.68
C VAL A 414 19.45 -15.89 -11.94
N ALA A 415 20.36 -14.99 -12.33
CA ALA A 415 20.03 -13.61 -12.67
C ALA A 415 19.05 -13.52 -13.86
N ALA A 416 19.19 -14.36 -14.89
CA ALA A 416 18.26 -14.39 -16.01
C ALA A 416 16.83 -14.78 -15.56
N ARG A 417 16.69 -15.81 -14.71
CA ARG A 417 15.39 -16.23 -14.15
C ARG A 417 14.77 -15.12 -13.30
N TYR A 418 15.55 -14.45 -12.46
CA TYR A 418 15.05 -13.34 -11.65
C TYR A 418 14.68 -12.12 -12.50
N ARG A 419 15.45 -11.80 -13.53
CA ARG A 419 15.14 -10.69 -14.46
C ARG A 419 13.82 -10.92 -15.17
N GLU A 420 13.56 -12.15 -15.62
CA GLU A 420 12.27 -12.53 -16.22
C GLU A 420 11.12 -12.38 -15.22
N ALA A 421 11.31 -12.84 -13.97
CA ALA A 421 10.28 -12.80 -12.95
C ALA A 421 9.98 -11.39 -12.42
N LEU A 422 11.00 -10.52 -12.32
CA LEU A 422 10.88 -9.20 -11.70
C LEU A 422 10.65 -8.08 -12.71
N ALA A 423 10.99 -8.28 -13.99
CA ALA A 423 10.87 -7.30 -15.07
C ALA A 423 11.38 -5.90 -14.64
N PRO A 424 12.68 -5.76 -14.31
CA PRO A 424 13.23 -4.52 -13.77
C PRO A 424 13.00 -3.34 -14.73
N ALA A 425 12.69 -2.17 -14.17
CA ALA A 425 12.35 -1.00 -14.98
C ALA A 425 13.56 -0.39 -15.70
N ILE A 426 14.75 -0.56 -15.13
CA ILE A 426 16.00 0.06 -15.60
C ILE A 426 17.08 -1.02 -15.75
N ASP A 427 17.32 -1.45 -16.98
CA ASP A 427 18.27 -2.53 -17.31
C ASP A 427 19.69 -2.28 -16.78
N ARG A 428 20.13 -1.01 -16.78
CA ARG A 428 21.47 -0.66 -16.28
C ARG A 428 21.58 -0.86 -14.77
N VAL A 429 20.58 -0.45 -13.99
CA VAL A 429 20.59 -0.61 -12.53
C VAL A 429 20.59 -2.10 -12.17
N TRP A 430 19.77 -2.89 -12.86
CA TRP A 430 19.78 -4.35 -12.72
C TRP A 430 21.18 -4.93 -12.95
N SER A 431 21.81 -4.57 -14.07
CA SER A 431 23.13 -5.10 -14.44
C SER A 431 24.21 -4.72 -13.42
N ASP A 432 24.24 -3.46 -12.98
CA ASP A 432 25.19 -2.97 -11.96
C ASP A 432 25.02 -3.71 -10.62
N GLU A 433 23.79 -4.04 -10.21
CA GLU A 433 23.53 -4.76 -8.96
C GLU A 433 23.89 -6.24 -9.01
N ILE A 434 23.71 -6.88 -10.17
CA ILE A 434 24.17 -8.26 -10.42
C ILE A 434 25.69 -8.33 -10.41
N GLU A 435 26.38 -7.36 -11.00
CA GLU A 435 27.85 -7.31 -10.94
C GLU A 435 28.37 -7.07 -9.52
N ALA A 436 27.72 -6.20 -8.74
CA ALA A 436 28.05 -6.06 -7.32
C ALA A 436 27.85 -7.37 -6.54
N LEU A 437 26.79 -8.12 -6.85
CA LEU A 437 26.52 -9.43 -6.25
C LEU A 437 27.56 -10.48 -6.68
N ARG A 438 28.03 -10.44 -7.93
CA ARG A 438 29.11 -11.29 -8.44
C ARG A 438 30.41 -11.05 -7.67
N ILE A 439 30.77 -9.80 -7.40
CA ILE A 439 31.95 -9.44 -6.60
C ILE A 439 31.82 -10.01 -5.18
N ASP A 440 30.67 -9.82 -4.53
CA ASP A 440 30.43 -10.35 -3.18
C ASP A 440 30.56 -11.89 -3.15
N LEU A 441 29.99 -12.59 -4.13
CA LEU A 441 30.07 -14.06 -4.24
C LEU A 441 31.50 -14.57 -4.51
N LYS A 442 32.30 -13.85 -5.30
CA LYS A 442 33.71 -14.21 -5.51
C LYS A 442 34.52 -14.04 -4.22
N GLY A 443 34.28 -12.98 -3.45
CA GLY A 443 34.89 -12.82 -2.13
C GLY A 443 34.47 -13.92 -1.15
N TRP A 444 33.19 -14.32 -1.17
CA TRP A 444 32.71 -15.49 -0.40
C TRP A 444 33.45 -16.78 -0.80
N LEU A 445 33.66 -17.00 -2.10
CA LEU A 445 34.37 -18.17 -2.61
C LEU A 445 35.84 -18.21 -2.16
N GLN A 446 36.51 -17.06 -2.16
CA GLN A 446 37.88 -16.94 -1.66
C GLN A 446 38.00 -17.33 -0.19
N ASN A 447 37.04 -16.90 0.66
CA ASN A 447 37.00 -17.30 2.07
C ASN A 447 36.77 -18.81 2.24
N LEU A 448 35.92 -19.42 1.42
CA LEU A 448 35.75 -20.88 1.43
C LEU A 448 37.02 -21.61 0.99
N ALA A 449 37.78 -21.06 0.03
CA ALA A 449 39.03 -21.64 -0.41
C ALA A 449 40.14 -21.59 0.65
N GLU A 450 40.16 -20.52 1.46
CA GLU A 450 41.10 -20.37 2.59
C GLU A 450 40.83 -21.41 3.70
N GLU A 451 39.56 -21.73 3.97
CA GLU A 451 39.17 -22.71 4.99
C GLU A 451 39.01 -24.14 4.47
N GLY A 452 39.12 -24.36 3.15
CA GLY A 452 38.82 -25.63 2.49
C GLY A 452 39.78 -26.77 2.84
N ALA A 453 40.91 -26.46 3.49
CA ALA A 453 41.81 -27.47 4.06
C ALA A 453 41.19 -28.15 5.30
N ASP A 454 40.38 -27.43 6.07
CA ASP A 454 39.83 -27.87 7.36
C ASP A 454 38.33 -28.25 7.26
N TRP A 455 37.60 -27.62 6.34
CA TRP A 455 36.15 -27.78 6.23
C TRP A 455 35.69 -28.03 4.80
N MET A 456 34.86 -29.07 4.64
CA MET A 456 34.27 -29.45 3.37
C MET A 456 32.75 -29.19 3.37
N PRO A 457 32.22 -28.37 2.44
CA PRO A 457 30.78 -28.22 2.25
C PRO A 457 30.09 -29.54 1.89
N THR A 458 29.11 -29.96 2.69
CA THR A 458 28.38 -31.22 2.52
C THR A 458 26.89 -31.07 2.25
N HIS A 459 26.27 -29.99 2.74
CA HIS A 459 24.88 -29.65 2.47
C HIS A 459 24.67 -28.15 2.28
N ALA A 460 23.66 -27.79 1.48
CA ALA A 460 23.34 -26.40 1.15
C ALA A 460 21.82 -26.26 1.00
N GLU A 461 21.26 -25.24 1.65
CA GLU A 461 19.81 -25.08 1.80
C GLU A 461 19.17 -26.35 2.41
N PHE A 462 19.75 -26.85 3.51
CA PHE A 462 19.28 -28.04 4.21
C PHE A 462 18.01 -27.72 5.02
N GLY A 463 16.89 -28.30 4.62
CA GLY A 463 15.60 -28.10 5.26
C GLY A 463 15.30 -29.14 6.35
N PHE A 464 14.73 -28.69 7.46
CA PHE A 464 14.06 -29.54 8.43
C PHE A 464 12.62 -29.07 8.63
N GLY A 465 11.66 -29.99 8.56
CA GLY A 465 10.25 -29.67 8.36
C GLY A 465 9.88 -29.36 6.90
N PHE A 466 10.76 -29.70 5.95
CA PHE A 466 10.58 -29.47 4.51
C PHE A 466 11.09 -30.67 3.72
N ARG A 467 10.36 -31.06 2.67
CA ARG A 467 10.84 -32.08 1.73
C ARG A 467 12.04 -31.54 0.93
N GLY A 468 13.00 -32.42 0.65
CA GLY A 468 14.08 -32.14 -0.31
C GLY A 468 13.58 -31.96 -1.74
N GLY A 469 14.39 -31.31 -2.57
CA GLY A 469 14.03 -30.90 -3.94
C GLY A 469 13.53 -29.45 -4.04
N ASP A 470 13.14 -29.02 -5.25
CA ASP A 470 12.67 -27.65 -5.54
C ASP A 470 13.62 -26.54 -5.00
N GLY A 471 14.94 -26.73 -5.14
CA GLY A 471 15.95 -25.78 -4.69
C GLY A 471 16.46 -25.98 -3.26
N ARG A 472 16.00 -27.02 -2.54
CA ARG A 472 16.53 -27.46 -1.23
C ARG A 472 17.40 -28.71 -1.35
N ASP A 473 18.23 -28.96 -0.35
CA ASP A 473 19.07 -30.18 -0.25
C ASP A 473 18.21 -31.45 -0.36
N GLU A 474 18.65 -32.45 -1.14
CA GLU A 474 17.92 -33.71 -1.31
C GLU A 474 17.76 -34.49 -0.01
N LYS A 475 18.69 -34.33 0.94
CA LYS A 475 18.66 -34.98 2.25
C LYS A 475 17.83 -34.21 3.29
N SER A 476 17.16 -33.13 2.89
CA SER A 476 16.24 -32.38 3.77
C SER A 476 15.14 -33.29 4.35
N VAL A 477 14.82 -33.08 5.63
CA VAL A 477 13.87 -33.92 6.35
C VAL A 477 12.47 -33.29 6.39
N PRO A 478 11.42 -34.00 5.94
CA PRO A 478 10.07 -33.43 5.86
C PRO A 478 9.41 -33.21 7.22
N GLN A 479 9.81 -33.95 8.25
CA GLN A 479 9.31 -33.77 9.60
C GLN A 479 10.03 -32.61 10.30
N PRO A 480 9.32 -31.78 11.07
CA PRO A 480 9.95 -30.82 11.97
C PRO A 480 10.85 -31.53 12.99
N VAL A 481 11.90 -30.83 13.41
CA VAL A 481 12.81 -31.33 14.45
C VAL A 481 12.23 -30.99 15.82
N THR A 482 12.33 -31.95 16.75
CA THR A 482 11.95 -31.74 18.16
C THR A 482 13.20 -31.55 19.01
N LEU A 483 13.35 -30.36 19.60
CA LEU A 483 14.40 -30.07 20.59
C LEU A 483 13.89 -30.34 22.01
N ASP A 484 14.76 -30.88 22.86
CA ASP A 484 14.45 -31.22 24.26
C ASP A 484 13.20 -32.10 24.43
N GLY A 485 12.88 -32.90 23.42
CA GLY A 485 11.69 -33.76 23.39
C GLY A 485 10.35 -33.01 23.37
N ARG A 486 10.35 -31.67 23.31
CA ARG A 486 9.15 -30.84 23.47
C ARG A 486 8.96 -29.81 22.36
N TRP A 487 10.02 -29.15 21.89
CA TRP A 487 9.90 -27.95 21.07
C TRP A 487 10.03 -28.25 19.59
N LEU A 488 8.99 -27.93 18.82
CA LEU A 488 8.95 -28.20 17.39
C LEU A 488 9.52 -27.01 16.61
N LEU A 489 10.57 -27.27 15.82
CA LEU A 489 11.18 -26.28 14.94
C LEU A 489 11.18 -26.77 13.50
N HIS A 490 11.02 -25.82 12.57
CA HIS A 490 11.30 -26.04 11.16
C HIS A 490 12.20 -24.90 10.65
N GLY A 491 12.91 -25.11 9.56
CA GLY A 491 13.86 -24.12 9.08
C GLY A 491 14.68 -24.61 7.91
N VAL A 492 15.47 -23.71 7.35
CA VAL A 492 16.43 -24.00 6.30
C VAL A 492 17.77 -23.43 6.76
N VAL A 493 18.79 -24.27 6.66
CA VAL A 493 20.18 -23.95 7.02
C VAL A 493 20.95 -23.73 5.72
N ASP A 494 21.61 -22.58 5.61
CA ASP A 494 22.25 -22.15 4.37
C ASP A 494 23.38 -23.10 3.96
N LEU A 495 24.27 -23.44 4.90
CA LEU A 495 25.41 -24.32 4.65
C LEU A 495 25.75 -25.19 5.87
N ILE A 496 25.99 -26.47 5.61
CA ILE A 496 26.55 -27.43 6.58
C ILE A 496 27.87 -27.96 6.01
N GLU A 497 28.89 -27.92 6.85
CA GLU A 497 30.25 -28.34 6.51
C GLU A 497 30.67 -29.48 7.44
N THR A 498 31.56 -30.33 6.96
CA THR A 498 32.17 -31.42 7.72
C THR A 498 33.68 -31.23 7.74
N GLU A 499 34.28 -31.50 8.89
CA GLU A 499 35.73 -31.51 9.06
C GLU A 499 36.40 -32.48 8.06
N THR A 500 37.41 -32.01 7.33
CA THR A 500 38.07 -32.76 6.23
C THR A 500 38.82 -33.99 6.70
N ASP A 501 39.35 -33.97 7.93
CA ASP A 501 40.12 -35.08 8.51
C ASP A 501 39.29 -36.36 8.72
N ASP A 502 37.96 -36.25 8.85
CA ASP A 502 37.05 -37.39 8.97
C ASP A 502 35.67 -37.08 8.36
N ALA A 503 35.48 -37.43 7.08
CA ALA A 503 34.24 -37.14 6.37
C ALA A 503 33.00 -37.92 6.90
N GLU A 504 33.17 -39.04 7.61
CA GLU A 504 32.06 -39.86 8.12
C GLU A 504 31.78 -39.63 9.62
N ALA A 505 32.81 -39.39 10.44
CA ALA A 505 32.66 -39.17 11.88
C ALA A 505 33.15 -37.80 12.40
N GLY A 506 33.69 -36.95 11.53
CA GLY A 506 34.11 -35.58 11.85
C GLY A 506 32.96 -34.70 12.30
N ALA A 507 33.29 -33.65 13.06
CA ALA A 507 32.29 -32.73 13.55
C ALA A 507 31.67 -31.90 12.42
N LEU A 508 30.44 -31.44 12.65
CA LEU A 508 29.74 -30.55 11.73
C LEU A 508 29.98 -29.08 12.08
N ARG A 509 29.97 -28.22 11.06
CA ARG A 509 29.87 -26.77 11.21
C ARG A 509 28.64 -26.25 10.49
N VAL A 510 27.89 -25.37 11.15
CA VAL A 510 26.66 -24.77 10.60
C VAL A 510 26.88 -23.28 10.34
N THR A 511 26.76 -22.87 9.08
CA THR A 511 26.99 -21.50 8.65
C THR A 511 25.68 -20.88 8.16
N ASP A 512 25.31 -19.73 8.75
CA ASP A 512 24.21 -18.87 8.28
C ASP A 512 24.82 -17.61 7.63
N HIS A 513 24.56 -17.45 6.34
CA HIS A 513 25.11 -16.39 5.50
C HIS A 513 24.28 -15.11 5.63
N LYS A 514 24.95 -14.01 5.94
CA LYS A 514 24.35 -12.68 6.01
C LYS A 514 24.87 -11.79 4.90
N THR A 515 23.95 -11.24 4.10
CA THR A 515 24.26 -10.29 3.01
C THR A 515 24.27 -8.82 3.45
N GLY A 516 23.96 -8.56 4.73
CA GLY A 516 23.97 -7.21 5.31
C GLY A 516 25.30 -6.85 5.96
N ARG A 517 25.36 -5.64 6.55
CA ARG A 517 26.51 -5.22 7.37
C ARG A 517 26.49 -5.91 8.73
N ASN A 518 27.68 -6.25 9.25
CA ASN A 518 27.81 -6.75 10.61
C ASN A 518 27.60 -5.62 11.63
N ARG A 519 26.70 -5.84 12.58
CA ARG A 519 26.42 -4.92 13.71
C ARG A 519 26.46 -5.64 15.06
N HIS A 520 26.91 -6.89 15.07
CA HIS A 520 26.90 -7.73 16.25
C HIS A 520 28.24 -7.65 17.00
N PRO A 521 28.21 -7.72 18.34
CA PRO A 521 29.43 -7.82 19.13
C PRO A 521 30.20 -9.11 18.79
N ASP A 522 31.49 -9.14 19.12
CA ASP A 522 32.37 -10.26 18.78
C ASP A 522 31.99 -11.57 19.48
N ARG A 523 31.42 -11.48 20.69
CA ARG A 523 30.87 -12.64 21.41
C ARG A 523 29.36 -12.48 21.54
N ILE A 524 28.63 -13.40 20.92
CA ILE A 524 27.16 -13.45 20.91
C ILE A 524 26.71 -14.90 21.06
N VAL A 525 25.67 -15.16 21.85
CA VAL A 525 25.07 -16.49 21.95
C VAL A 525 23.66 -16.48 21.38
N VAL A 526 22.75 -15.77 22.04
CA VAL A 526 21.37 -15.53 21.60
C VAL A 526 21.09 -14.05 21.30
N GLY A 527 22.00 -13.14 21.67
CA GLY A 527 21.95 -11.72 21.29
C GLY A 527 20.66 -11.02 21.72
N GLY A 528 20.25 -11.18 22.97
CA GLY A 528 18.98 -10.68 23.48
C GLY A 528 17.74 -11.38 22.91
N GLY A 529 17.92 -12.56 22.31
CA GLY A 529 16.88 -13.32 21.61
C GLY A 529 16.70 -12.94 20.13
N GLU A 530 17.47 -11.97 19.61
CA GLU A 530 17.42 -11.56 18.20
C GLU A 530 18.37 -12.36 17.31
N VAL A 531 19.27 -13.16 17.87
CA VAL A 531 20.23 -13.99 17.13
C VAL A 531 20.10 -15.43 17.60
N LEU A 532 19.09 -16.13 17.10
CA LEU A 532 18.79 -17.50 17.52
C LEU A 532 19.26 -18.56 16.52
N GLN A 533 19.53 -18.17 15.28
CA GLN A 533 19.87 -19.10 14.21
C GLN A 533 21.09 -19.96 14.53
N PRO A 534 22.24 -19.42 15.00
CA PRO A 534 23.42 -20.26 15.22
C PRO A 534 23.16 -21.40 16.22
N VAL A 535 22.58 -21.08 17.38
CA VAL A 535 22.31 -22.05 18.44
C VAL A 535 21.21 -23.03 18.03
N LEU A 536 20.05 -22.53 17.58
CA LEU A 536 18.90 -23.40 17.30
C LEU A 536 19.09 -24.23 16.02
N TYR A 537 19.76 -23.70 14.99
CA TYR A 537 20.05 -24.49 13.79
C TYR A 537 21.06 -25.57 14.07
N ALA A 538 22.11 -25.30 14.84
CA ALA A 538 23.05 -26.35 15.19
C ALA A 538 22.38 -27.48 15.98
N MET A 539 21.60 -27.16 17.02
CA MET A 539 20.85 -28.17 17.77
C MET A 539 19.87 -28.94 16.87
N ALA A 540 19.24 -28.26 15.89
CA ALA A 540 18.34 -28.90 14.96
C ALA A 540 19.07 -29.83 13.97
N VAL A 541 20.22 -29.41 13.46
CA VAL A 541 21.08 -30.18 12.55
C VAL A 541 21.63 -31.41 13.24
N GLU A 542 22.11 -31.30 14.48
CA GLU A 542 22.58 -32.46 15.25
C GLU A 542 21.48 -33.49 15.43
N ARG A 543 20.27 -33.05 15.72
CA ARG A 543 19.12 -33.93 15.90
C ARG A 543 18.67 -34.55 14.57
N ALA A 544 18.73 -33.80 13.47
CA ALA A 544 18.32 -34.25 12.15
C ALA A 544 19.32 -35.23 11.52
N LEU A 545 20.63 -34.99 11.67
CA LEU A 545 21.70 -35.77 11.05
C LEU A 545 22.35 -36.79 12.00
N GLY A 546 22.08 -36.71 13.30
CA GLY A 546 22.63 -37.63 14.31
C GLY A 546 24.14 -37.47 14.54
N ARG A 547 24.72 -36.33 14.14
CA ARG A 547 26.16 -36.01 14.24
C ARG A 547 26.37 -34.76 15.07
N PRO A 548 27.43 -34.67 15.89
CA PRO A 548 27.69 -33.47 16.69
C PRO A 548 28.08 -32.27 15.82
N VAL A 549 27.64 -31.07 16.21
CA VAL A 549 28.03 -29.79 15.61
C VAL A 549 29.03 -29.13 16.56
N ALA A 550 30.28 -28.99 16.12
CA ALA A 550 31.33 -28.37 16.93
C ALA A 550 31.19 -26.84 16.96
N GLU A 551 30.80 -26.26 15.83
CA GLU A 551 30.73 -24.81 15.66
C GLU A 551 29.49 -24.41 14.85
N SER A 552 28.85 -23.31 15.24
CA SER A 552 27.96 -22.58 14.34
C SER A 552 28.38 -21.14 14.23
N ARG A 553 28.18 -20.53 13.07
CA ARG A 553 28.60 -19.15 12.82
C ARG A 553 27.60 -18.36 11.99
N LEU A 554 27.58 -17.05 12.23
CA LEU A 554 27.08 -16.09 11.25
C LEU A 554 28.25 -15.65 10.37
N PHE A 555 28.07 -15.72 9.05
CA PHE A 555 29.08 -15.27 8.09
C PHE A 555 28.56 -14.10 7.25
N PHE A 556 29.12 -12.91 7.47
CA PHE A 556 28.80 -11.69 6.73
C PHE A 556 29.54 -11.64 5.39
N CYS A 557 29.10 -12.48 4.46
CA CYS A 557 29.76 -12.86 3.20
C CYS A 557 29.68 -11.82 2.07
N THR A 558 29.68 -10.52 2.38
CA THR A 558 29.67 -9.44 1.37
C THR A 558 30.75 -8.41 1.69
N VAL A 559 31.13 -7.59 0.70
CA VAL A 559 32.06 -6.47 0.89
C VAL A 559 31.54 -5.51 1.98
N GLY A 560 30.23 -5.26 2.03
CA GLY A 560 29.62 -4.44 3.09
C GLY A 560 29.63 -5.10 4.47
N GLY A 561 29.76 -6.42 4.53
CA GLY A 561 29.90 -7.24 5.73
C GLY A 561 31.34 -7.49 6.17
N ASP A 562 32.32 -6.99 5.41
CA ASP A 562 33.77 -7.15 5.62
C ASP A 562 34.22 -8.62 5.68
N PHE A 563 33.45 -9.53 5.07
CA PHE A 563 33.67 -10.99 5.15
C PHE A 563 33.88 -11.50 6.59
N SER A 564 33.25 -10.83 7.56
CA SER A 564 33.46 -11.11 8.98
C SER A 564 32.62 -12.31 9.45
N THR A 565 33.17 -13.09 10.38
CA THR A 565 32.47 -14.23 11.01
C THR A 565 32.16 -13.95 12.48
N ARG A 566 31.06 -14.53 12.98
CA ARG A 566 30.71 -14.55 14.40
C ARG A 566 30.47 -15.98 14.85
N PRO A 567 31.51 -16.65 15.38
CA PRO A 567 31.41 -18.04 15.80
C PRO A 567 30.69 -18.18 17.15
N VAL A 568 29.98 -19.29 17.28
CA VAL A 568 29.27 -19.73 18.48
C VAL A 568 29.65 -21.18 18.71
N SER A 569 30.51 -21.43 19.69
CA SER A 569 30.85 -22.77 20.14
C SER A 569 29.69 -23.36 20.94
N LEU A 570 29.24 -24.57 20.58
CA LEU A 570 28.05 -25.19 21.20
C LEU A 570 28.41 -26.03 22.42
N GLY A 571 28.59 -25.37 23.56
CA GLY A 571 28.64 -26.02 24.88
C GLY A 571 27.26 -26.27 25.48
N ASP A 572 27.23 -26.91 26.64
CA ASP A 572 26.00 -27.18 27.41
C ASP A 572 25.27 -25.89 27.82
N ASP A 573 26.01 -24.82 28.09
CA ASP A 573 25.43 -23.53 28.50
C ASP A 573 24.75 -22.81 27.32
N GLU A 574 25.35 -22.81 26.13
CA GLU A 574 24.75 -22.25 24.91
C GLU A 574 23.46 -23.00 24.53
N ARG A 575 23.48 -24.33 24.64
CA ARG A 575 22.29 -25.19 24.41
C ARG A 575 21.18 -24.88 25.40
N ARG A 576 21.52 -24.75 26.69
CA ARG A 576 20.56 -24.41 27.74
C ARG A 576 19.90 -23.06 27.48
N ARG A 577 20.67 -22.06 27.03
CA ARG A 577 20.14 -20.74 26.64
C ARG A 577 19.20 -20.84 25.46
N GLY A 578 19.52 -21.64 24.43
CA GLY A 578 18.61 -21.91 23.33
C GLY A 578 17.24 -22.42 23.80
N ILE A 579 17.24 -23.38 24.72
CA ILE A 579 16.01 -23.92 25.33
C ILE A 579 15.28 -22.88 26.19
N GLU A 580 16.00 -22.09 26.99
CA GLU A 580 15.41 -21.03 27.83
C GLU A 580 14.66 -19.98 27.00
N VAL A 581 15.17 -19.62 25.82
CA VAL A 581 14.45 -18.73 24.90
C VAL A 581 13.12 -19.36 24.46
N LEU A 582 13.11 -20.64 24.08
CA LEU A 582 11.90 -21.35 23.66
C LEU A 582 10.87 -21.40 24.80
N GLU A 583 11.32 -21.64 26.04
CA GLU A 583 10.46 -21.63 27.22
C GLU A 583 9.82 -20.27 27.49
N ILE A 584 10.58 -19.18 27.33
CA ILE A 584 10.08 -17.81 27.50
C ILE A 584 9.00 -17.50 26.47
N VAL A 585 9.26 -17.82 25.19
CA VAL A 585 8.28 -17.57 24.11
C VAL A 585 7.02 -18.41 24.34
N ASP A 586 7.17 -19.69 24.67
CA ASP A 586 6.03 -20.57 24.92
C ASP A 586 5.20 -20.08 26.11
N ARG A 587 5.83 -19.74 27.25
CA ARG A 587 5.13 -19.17 28.43
C ARG A 587 4.31 -17.92 28.08
N ALA A 588 4.82 -17.05 27.22
CA ALA A 588 4.08 -15.87 26.78
C ALA A 588 2.81 -16.25 25.99
N ILE A 589 2.85 -17.32 25.20
CA ILE A 589 1.68 -17.88 24.50
C ILE A 589 0.71 -18.50 25.53
N GLU A 590 1.21 -19.24 26.54
CA GLU A 590 0.38 -19.83 27.61
C GLU A 590 -0.44 -18.78 28.33
N ALA A 591 0.26 -17.73 28.77
CA ALA A 591 -0.31 -16.69 29.59
C ALA A 591 -1.15 -15.71 28.76
N GLY A 592 -1.15 -15.84 27.43
CA GLY A 592 -1.77 -14.89 26.52
C GLY A 592 -1.21 -13.48 26.67
N SER A 593 0.11 -13.35 26.91
CA SER A 593 0.82 -12.08 27.13
C SER A 593 1.65 -11.69 25.90
N LEU A 594 0.98 -11.51 24.76
CA LEU A 594 1.60 -11.09 23.50
C LEU A 594 1.32 -9.59 23.26
N LEU A 595 2.06 -8.78 24.00
CA LEU A 595 1.89 -7.34 24.13
C LEU A 595 2.74 -6.53 23.14
N PRO A 596 2.31 -5.33 22.72
CA PRO A 596 3.09 -4.44 21.85
C PRO A 596 4.23 -3.79 22.64
N ALA A 597 5.28 -4.55 22.89
CA ALA A 597 6.49 -4.11 23.60
C ALA A 597 7.69 -4.09 22.64
N PRO A 598 7.75 -3.13 21.69
CA PRO A 598 8.89 -3.01 20.79
C PRO A 598 10.16 -2.67 21.57
N ARG A 599 11.31 -3.19 21.13
CA ARG A 599 12.60 -2.60 21.53
C ARG A 599 12.80 -1.23 20.90
N GLU A 600 13.79 -0.49 21.39
CA GLU A 600 14.11 0.84 20.88
C GLU A 600 14.33 0.84 19.35
N GLY A 601 13.66 1.76 18.67
CA GLY A 601 13.73 1.96 17.22
C GLY A 601 12.99 0.94 16.36
N ALA A 602 12.54 -0.21 16.91
CA ALA A 602 11.92 -1.28 16.13
C ALA A 602 10.65 -0.86 15.38
N CYS A 603 9.91 0.12 15.89
CA CYS A 603 8.70 0.62 15.23
C CYS A 603 8.97 1.39 13.93
N SER A 604 10.23 1.75 13.64
CA SER A 604 10.57 2.55 12.44
C SER A 604 10.45 1.76 11.15
N TRP A 605 10.77 0.46 11.18
CA TRP A 605 10.77 -0.47 10.05
C TRP A 605 9.77 -1.63 10.24
N CYS A 606 8.82 -1.46 11.15
CA CYS A 606 7.81 -2.50 11.43
C CYS A 606 6.63 -2.40 10.46
N ASP A 607 6.39 -3.48 9.72
CA ASP A 607 5.26 -3.66 8.80
C ASP A 607 3.89 -3.40 9.44
N PHE A 608 3.77 -3.64 10.75
CA PHE A 608 2.51 -3.51 11.49
C PHE A 608 2.31 -2.13 12.12
N LYS A 609 3.11 -1.12 11.74
CA LYS A 609 2.97 0.26 12.25
C LYS A 609 1.58 0.84 12.01
N ALA A 610 0.90 0.48 10.92
CA ALA A 610 -0.47 0.90 10.64
C ALA A 610 -1.49 0.33 11.67
N VAL A 611 -1.23 -0.86 12.21
CA VAL A 611 -2.08 -1.50 13.25
C VAL A 611 -1.86 -0.81 14.60
N CYS A 612 -0.59 -0.61 14.98
CA CYS A 612 -0.27 -0.03 16.27
C CYS A 612 -0.47 1.50 16.31
N GLY A 613 -0.27 2.19 15.19
CA GLY A 613 -0.20 3.65 15.12
C GLY A 613 1.19 4.19 15.51
N PRO A 614 1.40 5.51 15.38
CA PRO A 614 2.75 6.10 15.37
C PRO A 614 3.45 6.19 16.73
N ALA A 615 2.74 5.97 17.84
CA ALA A 615 3.23 6.25 19.20
C ALA A 615 3.33 4.99 20.09
N GLU A 616 3.46 3.81 19.49
CA GLU A 616 3.46 2.56 20.28
C GLU A 616 4.64 2.47 21.25
N GLU A 617 5.85 2.75 20.78
CA GLU A 617 7.08 2.74 21.60
C GLU A 617 6.99 3.69 22.81
N ILE A 618 6.37 4.86 22.63
CA ILE A 618 6.11 5.81 23.73
C ILE A 618 5.05 5.26 24.70
N ARG A 619 4.01 4.60 24.20
CA ARG A 619 2.95 4.03 25.03
C ARG A 619 3.46 2.85 25.84
N SER A 620 4.18 1.91 25.23
CA SER A 620 4.71 0.72 25.89
C SER A 620 5.62 1.09 27.06
N GLY A 621 6.45 2.15 26.92
CA GLY A 621 7.29 2.65 28.00
C GLY A 621 6.53 3.23 29.22
N ARG A 622 5.23 3.54 29.09
CA ARG A 622 4.37 4.03 30.18
C ARG A 622 3.52 2.93 30.83
N LYS A 623 3.54 1.72 30.27
CA LYS A 623 2.73 0.60 30.75
C LYS A 623 3.38 -0.08 31.95
N ASP A 624 2.61 -0.93 32.62
CA ASP A 624 3.13 -1.80 33.69
C ASP A 624 4.21 -2.76 33.14
N PRO A 625 5.45 -2.74 33.67
CA PRO A 625 6.51 -3.63 33.19
C PRO A 625 6.36 -5.08 33.66
N VAL A 626 5.49 -5.38 34.65
CA VAL A 626 5.41 -6.72 35.26
C VAL A 626 5.11 -7.82 34.23
N PRO A 627 4.14 -7.69 33.30
CA PRO A 627 3.89 -8.72 32.28
C PRO A 627 5.02 -8.88 31.25
N LEU A 628 6.04 -8.02 31.27
CA LEU A 628 7.19 -8.05 30.36
C LEU A 628 8.47 -8.57 31.05
N ALA A 629 8.38 -9.10 32.28
CA ALA A 629 9.55 -9.56 33.03
C ALA A 629 10.40 -10.59 32.26
N ASP A 630 9.77 -11.64 31.72
CA ASP A 630 10.47 -12.67 30.93
C ASP A 630 11.08 -12.09 29.64
N LEU A 631 10.40 -11.15 28.98
CA LEU A 631 10.94 -10.45 27.80
C LEU A 631 12.19 -9.62 28.16
N HIS A 632 12.19 -8.96 29.32
CA HIS A 632 13.37 -8.21 29.78
C HIS A 632 14.53 -9.13 30.16
N VAL A 633 14.26 -10.33 30.67
CA VAL A 633 15.30 -11.35 30.91
C VAL A 633 15.88 -11.81 29.58
N LEU A 634 15.04 -12.18 28.61
CA LEU A 634 15.44 -12.56 27.26
C LEU A 634 16.36 -11.52 26.61
N ARG A 635 15.96 -10.23 26.64
CA ARG A 635 16.73 -9.12 26.02
C ARG A 635 18.07 -8.82 26.70
N ARG A 636 18.34 -9.38 27.88
CA ARG A 636 19.62 -9.27 28.59
C ARG A 636 20.52 -10.48 28.36
N MET A 637 20.02 -11.53 27.72
CA MET A 637 20.83 -12.69 27.40
C MET A 637 21.91 -12.31 26.37
N PRO A 638 23.14 -12.82 26.50
CA PRO A 638 24.25 -12.50 25.60
C PRO A 638 24.09 -13.13 24.22
#